data_AF-A0A9D1P4I0-F1
#
_entry.id   AF-A0A9D1P4I0-F1
#
_cell.length_a   1.000
_cell.length_b   1.000
_cell.length_c   1.000
_cell.angle_alpha   90.00
_cell.angle_beta   90.00
_cell.angle_gamma   90.00
#
_symmetry.space_group_name_H-M   'P 1'
#
loop_
_entity.id
_entity.type
_entity.pdbx_description
1 polymer ?
#
loop_
_entity_poly.entity_id
_entity_poly.type
_entity_poly.pdbx_seq_one_letter_code
_entity_poly.pdbx_strand_id
1 'polypeptide(L)'
;MKKKKGSHVPAEIKIIFIAVTVLFVWFLAVPIVTLLLKSFQSDTGAFWVHYADVFAGRGFWQAVGNSFSVSATSAFFTTVLAFILAYSVRYTNLPGIFKKIIRAGAVLPMLLPTITYGFAIIYTFGRQGLVTRALGFQLFDIYGFGGLMLGYIIYTLPVSFLLIHNTMGYIDKKYMIVSRIMGDKPLKTFWITLLRPLTGTLAASFVQCFFLAFTDFGIPTSVGGQYEVVASVLYDEMLGSLPNFNNGAVVAMVMLVPSVVSIALLHFLQKYNVRYNKISRVDNFCSRTRDGICGVFSAAVLLVIVLVFAVIFIVPFVSEWPYNMAPTLEHVREVFSDSVLADVFKNSLLVAALTALCGSVIAYGAALVTARSRLSKTGKSIIESIALVTNTIPGMVIGIAFMLMFSGTPMQNTLALLIICNIVHYFSTPYLMMKNSLEKMNASWETTAMLMGDNWVKTIFRVVTPNALPTLLEVFSYYFVNAMVTVSAVIFIAGARTMVVTTKIKELQHFAEFNKIFVLSLCILFINLAAKALFQAVAGAVRNAGKEAGTKKAVSRRRMRRAATACAAGCLVLTLGAFTVYSGGAGSGGEQVIIYTNADDEAVEAIRHTLDGCGYSGEYILQSFGTSELGGKLLAEGANIEADLVTMSSFYLTSAQEQNEMFAELDFTASTIQETPDYYKPITCQEGALIVNTRVMEEEGLPMPDSIADLADPVYRDMISVTDIKSSSTAWLLIQALVSEYGEEGAGEVLTGIYENAGPHIEDSGSGPIKKVRSGEVAIGFGLRHQAVEDKESGMPIDYIDPVEGNFSLTESVAVIDKEKDTNPKAMEMAECIVKNGRAELLQIYPNPLYEGETAEGLNQSAYPKTFGEPLTAELLERHQELSERCR
;
A
#
# COMPACT_ATOMS: atom_id res chain seq x y z
N MET A 1 -21.07 -52.62 -34.10
CA MET A 1 -20.01 -51.58 -34.06
C MET A 1 -20.61 -50.20 -33.78
N LYS A 2 -20.60 -49.77 -32.51
CA LYS A 2 -20.98 -48.40 -32.08
C LYS A 2 -19.78 -47.47 -32.34
N LYS A 3 -19.81 -46.65 -33.39
CA LYS A 3 -18.82 -45.58 -33.59
C LYS A 3 -18.92 -44.59 -32.42
N LYS A 4 -17.86 -44.51 -31.60
CA LYS A 4 -17.55 -43.39 -30.70
C LYS A 4 -17.65 -42.10 -31.51
N LYS A 5 -18.76 -41.36 -31.42
CA LYS A 5 -18.80 -39.95 -31.83
C LYS A 5 -17.97 -39.19 -30.80
N GLY A 6 -16.73 -38.90 -31.18
CA GLY A 6 -15.78 -38.15 -30.37
C GLY A 6 -16.37 -36.81 -29.94
N SER A 7 -16.28 -36.56 -28.64
CA SER A 7 -16.50 -35.26 -28.00
C SER A 7 -15.44 -34.28 -28.50
N HIS A 8 -15.64 -33.69 -29.66
CA HIS A 8 -14.78 -32.61 -30.13
C HIS A 8 -15.07 -31.35 -29.30
N VAL A 9 -14.19 -31.08 -28.33
CA VAL A 9 -14.07 -29.75 -27.73
C VAL A 9 -13.64 -28.79 -28.84
N PRO A 10 -14.33 -27.64 -29.03
CA PRO A 10 -13.94 -26.63 -30.01
C PRO A 10 -12.46 -26.23 -29.83
N ALA A 11 -11.74 -26.03 -30.93
CA ALA A 11 -10.32 -25.70 -30.90
C ALA A 11 -10.06 -24.38 -30.13
N GLU A 12 -11.01 -23.45 -30.23
CA GLU A 12 -11.02 -22.15 -29.58
C GLU A 12 -10.99 -22.28 -28.05
N ILE A 13 -11.77 -23.20 -27.48
CA ILE A 13 -11.77 -23.44 -26.02
C ILE A 13 -10.43 -24.00 -25.55
N LYS A 14 -9.79 -24.86 -26.37
CA LYS A 14 -8.46 -25.41 -26.04
C LYS A 14 -7.40 -24.32 -26.06
N ILE A 15 -7.45 -23.40 -27.03
CA ILE A 15 -6.54 -22.26 -27.12
C ILE A 15 -6.69 -21.37 -25.89
N ILE A 16 -7.92 -21.01 -25.51
CA ILE A 16 -8.19 -20.20 -24.31
C ILE A 16 -7.67 -20.92 -23.05
N PHE A 17 -7.93 -22.22 -22.92
CA PHE A 17 -7.43 -23.03 -21.80
C PHE A 17 -5.91 -23.02 -21.72
N ILE A 18 -5.22 -23.23 -22.84
CA ILE A 18 -3.74 -23.23 -22.90
C ILE A 18 -3.20 -21.84 -22.57
N ALA A 19 -3.75 -20.78 -23.16
CA ALA A 19 -3.31 -19.41 -22.93
C ALA A 19 -3.43 -19.00 -21.45
N VAL A 20 -4.58 -19.28 -20.82
CA VAL A 20 -4.79 -19.02 -19.38
C VAL A 20 -3.81 -19.85 -18.55
N THR A 21 -3.67 -21.14 -18.85
CA THR A 21 -2.79 -22.02 -18.08
C THR A 21 -1.32 -21.59 -18.18
N VAL A 22 -0.84 -21.27 -19.38
CA VAL A 22 0.54 -20.79 -19.59
C VAL A 22 0.79 -19.48 -18.86
N LEU A 23 -0.15 -18.53 -18.93
CA LEU A 23 -0.04 -17.26 -18.21
C LEU A 23 0.11 -17.48 -16.71
N PHE A 24 -0.72 -18.31 -16.09
CA PHE A 24 -0.62 -18.58 -14.65
C PHE A 24 0.57 -19.48 -14.28
N VAL A 25 1.00 -20.41 -15.13
CA VAL A 25 2.23 -21.16 -14.86
C VAL A 25 3.42 -20.20 -14.84
N TRP A 26 3.52 -19.31 -15.82
CA TRP A 26 4.64 -18.37 -15.94
C TRP A 26 4.63 -17.27 -14.89
N PHE A 27 3.47 -16.65 -14.62
CA PHE A 27 3.36 -15.49 -13.72
C PHE A 27 2.83 -15.83 -12.32
N LEU A 28 2.64 -17.10 -11.97
CA LEU A 28 2.29 -17.50 -10.61
C LEU A 28 3.19 -18.64 -10.13
N ALA A 29 3.18 -19.77 -10.82
CA ALA A 29 3.89 -20.96 -10.35
C ALA A 29 5.41 -20.78 -10.37
N VAL A 30 5.98 -20.26 -11.47
CA VAL A 30 7.42 -20.03 -11.59
C VAL A 30 7.94 -19.04 -10.53
N PRO A 31 7.37 -17.83 -10.36
CA PRO A 31 7.82 -16.88 -9.33
C PRO A 31 7.82 -17.48 -7.92
N ILE A 32 6.77 -18.22 -7.54
CA ILE A 32 6.69 -18.83 -6.20
C ILE A 32 7.75 -19.93 -6.04
N VAL A 33 7.97 -20.73 -7.08
CA VAL A 33 9.03 -21.76 -7.05
C VAL A 33 10.40 -21.10 -6.96
N THR A 34 10.65 -20.01 -7.69
CA THR A 34 11.90 -19.24 -7.59
C THR A 34 12.09 -18.67 -6.18
N LEU A 35 11.04 -18.11 -5.58
CA LEU A 35 11.07 -17.61 -4.20
C LEU A 35 11.36 -18.75 -3.20
N LEU A 36 10.73 -19.91 -3.37
CA LEU A 36 10.99 -21.09 -2.57
C LEU A 36 12.45 -21.57 -2.74
N LEU A 37 12.98 -21.60 -3.96
CA LEU A 37 14.37 -22.01 -4.22
C LEU A 37 15.37 -21.04 -3.59
N LYS A 38 15.14 -19.72 -3.71
CA LYS A 38 15.97 -18.69 -3.07
C LYS A 38 15.99 -18.82 -1.55
N SER A 39 14.87 -19.21 -0.93
CA SER A 39 14.83 -19.44 0.52
C SER A 39 15.75 -20.58 1.01
N PHE A 40 16.17 -21.49 0.12
CA PHE A 40 17.06 -22.61 0.44
C PHE A 40 18.50 -22.44 -0.09
N GLN A 41 18.74 -21.43 -0.93
CA GLN A 41 20.03 -21.22 -1.56
C GLN A 41 20.94 -20.45 -0.59
N SER A 42 22.14 -20.98 -0.32
CA SER A 42 23.16 -20.29 0.47
C SER A 42 24.51 -20.34 -0.23
N ASP A 43 25.35 -19.34 -0.01
CA ASP A 43 26.70 -19.25 -0.58
C ASP A 43 27.64 -20.34 -0.04
N THR A 44 27.30 -20.91 1.13
CA THR A 44 28.04 -21.99 1.78
C THR A 44 27.53 -23.40 1.45
N GLY A 45 26.45 -23.52 0.66
CA GLY A 45 25.86 -24.79 0.24
C GLY A 45 25.02 -25.52 1.30
N ALA A 46 24.79 -24.91 2.47
CA ALA A 46 23.95 -25.45 3.53
C ALA A 46 22.47 -25.02 3.34
N PHE A 47 21.57 -25.99 3.23
CA PHE A 47 20.15 -25.77 2.87
C PHE A 47 19.31 -25.00 3.90
N TRP A 48 19.69 -24.99 5.18
CA TRP A 48 18.81 -24.50 6.28
C TRP A 48 19.32 -23.25 6.99
N VAL A 49 20.40 -22.62 6.50
CA VAL A 49 21.05 -21.50 7.20
C VAL A 49 20.09 -20.32 7.37
N HIS A 50 19.50 -19.83 6.28
CA HIS A 50 18.56 -18.71 6.33
C HIS A 50 17.29 -19.00 7.17
N TYR A 51 16.81 -20.25 7.18
CA TYR A 51 15.70 -20.64 8.05
C TYR A 51 16.12 -20.64 9.52
N ALA A 52 17.33 -21.08 9.83
CA ALA A 52 17.86 -21.03 11.19
C ALA A 52 18.07 -19.57 11.64
N ASP A 53 18.61 -18.71 10.77
CA ASP A 53 18.87 -17.30 11.07
C ASP A 53 17.56 -16.55 11.35
N VAL A 54 16.55 -16.69 10.47
CA VAL A 54 15.24 -16.04 10.66
C VAL A 54 14.51 -16.59 11.89
N PHE A 55 14.56 -17.89 12.16
CA PHE A 55 13.89 -18.47 13.34
C PHE A 55 14.63 -18.24 14.65
N ALA A 56 15.94 -18.02 14.61
CA ALA A 56 16.77 -17.64 15.76
C ALA A 56 16.79 -16.13 16.00
N GLY A 57 16.45 -15.33 14.98
CA GLY A 57 16.35 -13.87 15.06
C GLY A 57 15.44 -13.42 16.20
N ARG A 58 15.90 -12.44 16.97
CA ARG A 58 15.06 -11.75 17.96
C ARG A 58 13.92 -11.05 17.24
N GLY A 59 12.74 -10.99 17.88
CA GLY A 59 11.57 -10.30 17.32
C GLY A 59 10.74 -11.11 16.32
N PHE A 60 11.30 -12.05 15.54
CA PHE A 60 10.53 -12.74 14.49
C PHE A 60 9.29 -13.48 15.01
N TRP A 61 9.43 -14.32 16.04
CA TRP A 61 8.30 -15.04 16.64
C TRP A 61 7.31 -14.11 17.35
N GLN A 62 7.80 -12.97 17.85
CA GLN A 62 6.96 -11.94 18.42
C GLN A 62 6.12 -11.27 17.32
N ALA A 63 6.71 -10.92 16.17
CA ALA A 63 6.00 -10.39 15.02
C ALA A 63 4.94 -11.38 14.49
N VAL A 64 5.27 -12.68 14.41
CA VAL A 64 4.30 -13.74 14.04
C VAL A 64 3.15 -13.84 15.06
N GLY A 65 3.47 -13.84 16.35
CA GLY A 65 2.47 -13.86 17.43
C GLY A 65 1.58 -12.62 17.43
N ASN A 66 2.19 -11.45 17.19
CA ASN A 66 1.54 -10.16 17.08
C ASN A 66 0.55 -10.15 15.92
N SER A 67 1.01 -10.47 14.71
CA SER A 67 0.16 -10.61 13.51
C SER A 67 -1.01 -11.56 13.74
N PHE A 68 -0.77 -12.71 14.39
CA PHE A 68 -1.83 -13.67 14.65
C PHE A 68 -2.86 -13.12 15.65
N SER A 69 -2.41 -12.54 16.76
CA SER A 69 -3.29 -12.05 17.83
C SER A 69 -4.15 -10.87 17.38
N VAL A 70 -3.57 -9.89 16.70
CA VAL A 70 -4.29 -8.71 16.19
C VAL A 70 -5.26 -9.10 15.08
N SER A 71 -4.86 -9.99 14.17
CA SER A 71 -5.70 -10.43 13.06
C SER A 71 -6.87 -11.29 13.54
N ALA A 72 -6.66 -12.21 14.50
CA ALA A 72 -7.72 -13.06 15.04
C ALA A 72 -8.75 -12.25 15.83
N THR A 73 -8.28 -11.30 16.66
CA THR A 73 -9.14 -10.44 17.46
C THR A 73 -9.96 -9.51 16.56
N SER A 74 -9.31 -8.87 15.57
CA SER A 74 -9.97 -8.01 14.59
C SER A 74 -11.00 -8.78 13.75
N ALA A 75 -10.67 -9.99 13.30
CA ALA A 75 -11.58 -10.85 12.53
C ALA A 75 -12.83 -11.24 13.32
N PHE A 76 -12.69 -11.52 14.62
CA PHE A 76 -13.80 -11.82 15.51
C PHE A 76 -14.75 -10.62 15.63
N PHE A 77 -14.24 -9.46 16.04
CA PHE A 77 -15.06 -8.25 16.22
C PHE A 77 -15.69 -7.80 14.91
N THR A 78 -14.96 -7.84 13.80
CA THR A 78 -15.49 -7.49 12.48
C THR A 78 -16.63 -8.41 12.07
N THR A 79 -16.49 -9.73 12.27
CA THR A 79 -17.55 -10.69 11.95
C THR A 79 -18.81 -10.44 12.77
N VAL A 80 -18.66 -10.11 14.05
CA VAL A 80 -19.78 -9.75 14.94
C VAL A 80 -20.45 -8.44 14.48
N LEU A 81 -19.67 -7.39 14.23
CA LEU A 81 -20.17 -6.10 13.74
C LEU A 81 -20.88 -6.23 12.40
N ALA A 82 -20.26 -6.91 11.43
CA ALA A 82 -20.82 -7.19 10.13
C ALA A 82 -22.13 -7.99 10.23
N PHE A 83 -22.21 -8.97 11.15
CA PHE A 83 -23.44 -9.70 11.42
C PHE A 83 -24.55 -8.76 11.92
N ILE A 84 -24.26 -7.85 12.85
CA ILE A 84 -25.25 -6.91 13.39
C ILE A 84 -25.72 -5.92 12.31
N LEU A 85 -24.80 -5.38 11.50
CA LEU A 85 -25.16 -4.49 10.39
C LEU A 85 -26.01 -5.21 9.33
N ALA A 86 -25.61 -6.44 8.95
CA ALA A 86 -26.35 -7.25 7.99
C ALA A 86 -27.74 -7.63 8.51
N TYR A 87 -27.84 -8.01 9.79
CA TYR A 87 -29.09 -8.31 10.47
C TYR A 87 -30.01 -7.09 10.49
N SER A 88 -29.46 -5.93 10.82
CA SER A 88 -30.17 -4.65 10.82
C SER A 88 -30.75 -4.33 9.46
N VAL A 89 -30.04 -4.58 8.36
CA VAL A 89 -30.57 -4.31 7.02
C VAL A 89 -31.66 -5.32 6.60
N ARG A 90 -31.49 -6.63 6.89
CA ARG A 90 -32.35 -7.70 6.34
C ARG A 90 -33.56 -8.08 7.21
N TYR A 91 -33.41 -8.05 8.53
CA TYR A 91 -34.38 -8.61 9.49
C TYR A 91 -35.14 -7.57 10.34
N THR A 92 -34.76 -6.28 10.28
CA THR A 92 -35.50 -5.20 10.96
C THR A 92 -36.43 -4.43 10.02
N ASN A 93 -37.34 -3.63 10.58
CA ASN A 93 -38.20 -2.70 9.83
C ASN A 93 -37.69 -1.26 9.81
N LEU A 94 -36.35 -1.06 9.84
CA LEU A 94 -35.76 0.27 9.67
C LEU A 94 -36.19 0.91 8.34
N PRO A 95 -36.33 2.26 8.29
CA PRO A 95 -36.67 2.99 7.08
C PRO A 95 -35.74 2.63 5.92
N GLY A 96 -36.27 2.59 4.70
CA GLY A 96 -35.51 2.22 3.50
C GLY A 96 -34.27 3.09 3.26
N ILE A 97 -34.32 4.36 3.65
CA ILE A 97 -33.19 5.31 3.58
C ILE A 97 -32.08 4.86 4.54
N PHE A 98 -32.42 4.57 5.79
CA PHE A 98 -31.45 4.14 6.80
C PHE A 98 -30.75 2.84 6.41
N LYS A 99 -31.49 1.88 5.83
CA LYS A 99 -30.92 0.64 5.27
C LYS A 99 -29.93 0.89 4.12
N LYS A 100 -30.19 1.91 3.28
CA LYS A 100 -29.26 2.31 2.21
C LYS A 100 -28.01 2.96 2.79
N ILE A 101 -28.15 3.81 3.81
CA ILE A 101 -27.02 4.45 4.50
C ILE A 101 -26.12 3.39 5.15
N ILE A 102 -26.70 2.42 5.88
CA ILE A 102 -25.92 1.31 6.46
C ILE A 102 -25.14 0.56 5.38
N ARG A 103 -25.78 0.23 4.26
CA ARG A 103 -25.13 -0.50 3.17
C ARG A 103 -24.02 0.32 2.50
N ALA A 104 -24.23 1.62 2.31
CA ALA A 104 -23.25 2.50 1.69
C ALA A 104 -22.05 2.71 2.63
N GLY A 105 -22.29 3.08 3.88
CA GLY A 105 -21.25 3.32 4.88
C GLY A 105 -20.42 2.07 5.20
N ALA A 106 -21.05 0.88 5.28
CA ALA A 106 -20.32 -0.37 5.49
C ALA A 106 -19.40 -0.78 4.32
N VAL A 107 -19.62 -0.24 3.11
CA VAL A 107 -18.83 -0.56 1.91
C VAL A 107 -17.88 0.58 1.52
N LEU A 108 -18.06 1.77 2.09
CA LEU A 108 -17.24 2.96 1.82
C LEU A 108 -15.73 2.71 2.03
N PRO A 109 -15.27 2.05 3.12
CA PRO A 109 -13.84 1.88 3.35
C PRO A 109 -13.11 1.22 2.18
N MET A 110 -13.71 0.19 1.57
CA MET A 110 -13.13 -0.58 0.44
C MET A 110 -12.68 0.27 -0.77
N LEU A 111 -13.06 1.55 -0.84
CA LEU A 111 -12.70 2.46 -1.93
C LEU A 111 -11.39 3.23 -1.70
N LEU A 112 -10.75 3.08 -0.54
CA LEU A 112 -9.54 3.79 -0.13
C LEU A 112 -8.36 2.83 0.11
N PRO A 113 -7.10 3.26 -0.14
CA PRO A 113 -5.87 2.52 0.20
C PRO A 113 -5.70 2.33 1.70
N THR A 114 -5.22 1.15 2.13
CA THR A 114 -5.09 0.76 3.54
C THR A 114 -4.14 1.67 4.34
N ILE A 115 -3.07 2.16 3.72
CA ILE A 115 -2.17 3.18 4.30
C ILE A 115 -2.95 4.41 4.82
N THR A 116 -3.92 4.90 4.05
CA THR A 116 -4.72 6.08 4.42
C THR A 116 -5.47 5.90 5.74
N TYR A 117 -5.82 4.66 6.09
CA TYR A 117 -6.60 4.37 7.29
C TYR A 117 -5.76 4.62 8.53
N GLY A 118 -4.48 4.29 8.48
CA GLY A 118 -3.61 4.48 9.62
C GLY A 118 -3.47 5.96 9.96
N PHE A 119 -3.20 6.80 8.96
CA PHE A 119 -3.17 8.26 9.15
C PHE A 119 -4.50 8.86 9.54
N ALA A 120 -5.59 8.37 8.95
CA ALA A 120 -6.93 8.80 9.36
C ALA A 120 -7.17 8.51 10.84
N ILE A 121 -6.70 7.38 11.36
CA ILE A 121 -6.80 7.04 12.78
C ILE A 121 -5.92 7.95 13.64
N ILE A 122 -4.67 8.19 13.25
CA ILE A 122 -3.74 9.09 13.95
C ILE A 122 -4.33 10.49 14.07
N TYR A 123 -4.80 11.08 12.96
CA TYR A 123 -5.37 12.42 12.99
C TYR A 123 -6.76 12.49 13.63
N THR A 124 -7.46 11.36 13.80
CA THR A 124 -8.76 11.34 14.48
C THR A 124 -8.61 11.19 15.99
N PHE A 125 -7.81 10.21 16.42
CA PHE A 125 -7.68 9.81 17.83
C PHE A 125 -6.35 10.21 18.47
N GLY A 126 -5.42 10.79 17.71
CA GLY A 126 -4.11 11.35 18.09
C GLY A 126 -4.15 12.23 19.33
N ARG A 127 -2.99 12.49 19.95
CA ARG A 127 -2.88 13.51 21.02
C ARG A 127 -3.47 14.85 20.59
N GLN A 128 -3.18 15.28 19.36
CA GLN A 128 -3.78 16.47 18.73
C GLN A 128 -4.87 16.12 17.70
N GLY A 129 -5.50 14.94 17.82
CA GLY A 129 -6.52 14.47 16.89
C GLY A 129 -7.87 15.15 17.05
N LEU A 130 -8.71 15.07 16.01
CA LEU A 130 -10.03 15.70 15.95
C LEU A 130 -10.91 15.36 17.17
N VAL A 131 -10.95 14.09 17.57
CA VAL A 131 -11.77 13.61 18.70
C VAL A 131 -11.12 13.97 20.03
N THR A 132 -9.79 13.85 20.14
CA THR A 132 -9.06 14.15 21.37
C THR A 132 -9.17 15.63 21.74
N ARG A 133 -9.06 16.54 20.77
CA ARG A 133 -9.29 17.97 21.00
C ARG A 133 -10.73 18.30 21.36
N ALA A 134 -11.70 17.54 20.81
CA ALA A 134 -13.12 17.72 21.15
C ALA A 134 -13.48 17.21 22.55
N LEU A 135 -12.80 16.17 23.05
CA LEU A 135 -13.04 15.57 24.37
C LEU A 135 -12.12 16.11 25.48
N GLY A 136 -10.97 16.67 25.12
CA GLY A 136 -9.96 17.18 26.06
C GLY A 136 -9.07 16.09 26.68
N PHE A 137 -9.19 14.83 26.27
CA PHE A 137 -8.33 13.72 26.69
C PHE A 137 -8.29 12.63 25.62
N GLN A 138 -7.19 11.87 25.58
CA GLN A 138 -7.01 10.76 24.63
C GLN A 138 -7.73 9.50 25.12
N LEU A 139 -8.54 8.89 24.25
CA LEU A 139 -9.41 7.74 24.62
C LEU A 139 -8.65 6.42 24.82
N PHE A 140 -7.62 6.18 24.00
CA PHE A 140 -6.80 4.97 24.03
C PHE A 140 -5.47 5.24 23.31
N ASP A 141 -4.47 4.40 23.57
CA ASP A 141 -3.21 4.45 22.83
C ASP A 141 -3.42 3.92 21.40
N ILE A 142 -3.06 4.77 20.45
CA ILE A 142 -3.31 4.56 19.02
C ILE A 142 -2.23 3.69 18.44
N TYR A 143 -1.01 3.84 18.92
CA TYR A 143 0.10 3.07 18.41
C TYR A 143 0.05 1.67 19.01
N GLY A 144 0.31 0.68 18.16
CA GLY A 144 0.26 -0.72 18.53
C GLY A 144 -1.13 -1.34 18.47
N PHE A 145 -1.43 -2.29 19.37
CA PHE A 145 -2.55 -3.22 19.22
C PHE A 145 -3.92 -2.53 19.03
N GLY A 146 -4.17 -1.44 19.75
CA GLY A 146 -5.45 -0.72 19.73
C GLY A 146 -5.78 -0.09 18.38
N GLY A 147 -4.87 0.73 17.84
CA GLY A 147 -5.05 1.36 16.53
C GLY A 147 -5.00 0.37 15.38
N LEU A 148 -4.12 -0.64 15.45
CA LEU A 148 -4.09 -1.73 14.47
C LEU A 148 -5.42 -2.48 14.41
N MET A 149 -5.97 -2.86 15.58
CA MET A 149 -7.27 -3.53 15.65
C MET A 149 -8.39 -2.65 15.09
N LEU A 150 -8.43 -1.36 15.43
CA LEU A 150 -9.42 -0.44 14.90
C LEU A 150 -9.33 -0.31 13.37
N GLY A 151 -8.12 -0.12 12.83
CA GLY A 151 -7.86 -0.06 11.40
C GLY A 151 -8.32 -1.33 10.69
N TYR A 152 -7.94 -2.50 11.20
CA TYR A 152 -8.33 -3.78 10.61
C TYR A 152 -9.83 -4.03 10.69
N ILE A 153 -10.51 -3.60 11.74
CA ILE A 153 -11.97 -3.69 11.82
C ILE A 153 -12.59 -2.88 10.68
N ILE A 154 -12.17 -1.63 10.47
CA ILE A 154 -12.73 -0.77 9.42
C ILE A 154 -12.41 -1.32 8.03
N TYR A 155 -11.18 -1.79 7.81
CA TYR A 155 -10.72 -2.34 6.54
C TYR A 155 -11.44 -3.65 6.15
N THR A 156 -11.62 -4.58 7.10
CA THR A 156 -12.20 -5.90 6.80
C THR A 156 -13.73 -5.92 6.88
N LEU A 157 -14.35 -4.88 7.45
CA LEU A 157 -15.82 -4.76 7.58
C LEU A 157 -16.58 -4.87 6.25
N PRO A 158 -16.20 -4.20 5.14
CA PRO A 158 -16.91 -4.30 3.86
C PRO A 158 -17.00 -5.74 3.34
N VAL A 159 -15.89 -6.48 3.41
CA VAL A 159 -15.80 -7.86 2.92
C VAL A 159 -16.69 -8.77 3.76
N SER A 160 -16.59 -8.67 5.08
CA SER A 160 -17.40 -9.43 6.04
C SER A 160 -18.89 -9.11 5.91
N PHE A 161 -19.23 -7.83 5.82
CA PHE A 161 -20.60 -7.35 5.67
C PHE A 161 -21.22 -7.84 4.37
N LEU A 162 -20.52 -7.74 3.22
CA LEU A 162 -21.04 -8.19 1.94
C LEU A 162 -21.31 -9.70 1.94
N LEU A 163 -20.39 -10.49 2.50
CA LEU A 163 -20.52 -11.95 2.58
C LEU A 163 -21.74 -12.36 3.43
N ILE A 164 -21.86 -11.82 4.64
CA ILE A 164 -22.98 -12.13 5.56
C ILE A 164 -24.31 -11.57 5.02
N HIS A 165 -24.32 -10.33 4.54
CA HIS A 165 -25.50 -9.66 3.99
C HIS A 165 -26.09 -10.41 2.79
N ASN A 166 -25.23 -10.94 1.92
CA ASN A 166 -25.65 -11.72 0.76
C ASN A 166 -26.26 -13.05 1.19
N THR A 167 -25.61 -13.82 2.08
CA THR A 167 -26.16 -15.09 2.57
C THR A 167 -27.46 -14.91 3.33
N MET A 168 -27.55 -13.92 4.22
CA MET A 168 -28.79 -13.58 4.93
C MET A 168 -29.95 -13.28 3.99
N GLY A 169 -29.66 -12.75 2.79
CA GLY A 169 -30.66 -12.49 1.76
C GLY A 169 -31.30 -13.75 1.15
N TYR A 170 -30.67 -14.91 1.28
CA TYR A 170 -31.15 -16.18 0.74
C TYR A 170 -31.85 -17.07 1.76
N ILE A 171 -31.76 -16.77 3.06
CA ILE A 171 -32.42 -17.52 4.12
C ILE A 171 -33.94 -17.25 4.09
N ASP A 172 -34.74 -18.31 3.97
CA ASP A 172 -36.19 -18.18 3.91
C ASP A 172 -36.76 -17.80 5.29
N LYS A 173 -37.34 -16.60 5.39
CA LYS A 173 -37.96 -16.09 6.61
C LYS A 173 -39.15 -16.91 7.09
N LYS A 174 -39.76 -17.75 6.26
CA LYS A 174 -40.86 -18.66 6.65
C LYS A 174 -40.46 -19.60 7.77
N TYR A 175 -39.20 -20.03 7.84
CA TYR A 175 -38.72 -20.88 8.92
C TYR A 175 -38.87 -20.22 10.30
N MET A 176 -38.76 -18.89 10.36
CA MET A 176 -39.00 -18.10 11.59
C MET A 176 -40.46 -18.14 12.02
N ILE A 177 -41.39 -18.10 11.05
CA ILE A 177 -42.84 -18.23 11.28
C ILE A 177 -43.15 -19.64 11.77
N VAL A 178 -42.65 -20.66 11.07
CA VAL A 178 -42.88 -22.08 11.41
C VAL A 178 -42.37 -22.40 12.81
N SER A 179 -41.14 -22.02 13.16
CA SER A 179 -40.57 -22.25 14.50
C SER A 179 -41.41 -21.62 15.62
N ARG A 180 -41.94 -20.40 15.42
CA ARG A 180 -42.87 -19.77 16.37
C ARG A 180 -44.20 -20.50 16.48
N ILE A 181 -44.77 -20.96 15.36
CA ILE A 181 -46.01 -21.77 15.36
C ILE A 181 -45.78 -23.09 16.10
N MET A 182 -44.59 -23.69 16.03
CA MET A 182 -44.22 -24.88 16.79
C MET A 182 -43.96 -24.61 18.29
N GLY A 183 -44.12 -23.37 18.77
CA GLY A 183 -43.96 -23.01 20.18
C GLY A 183 -42.52 -22.77 20.63
N ASP A 184 -41.56 -22.63 19.70
CA ASP A 184 -40.18 -22.31 20.08
C ASP A 184 -40.05 -20.88 20.66
N LYS A 185 -39.20 -20.73 21.67
CA LYS A 185 -38.82 -19.42 22.24
C LYS A 185 -38.04 -18.57 21.22
N PRO A 186 -38.10 -17.23 21.28
CA PRO A 186 -37.43 -16.35 20.30
C PRO A 186 -35.94 -16.61 20.10
N LEU A 187 -35.19 -16.94 21.16
CA LEU A 187 -33.76 -17.26 21.09
C LEU A 187 -33.51 -18.57 20.34
N LYS A 188 -34.34 -19.60 20.60
CA LYS A 188 -34.26 -20.89 19.91
C LYS A 188 -34.62 -20.74 18.43
N THR A 189 -35.65 -19.95 18.13
CA THR A 189 -36.00 -19.57 16.76
C THR A 189 -34.82 -18.86 16.07
N PHE A 190 -34.19 -17.87 16.71
CA PHE A 190 -33.02 -17.18 16.16
C PHE A 190 -31.86 -18.15 15.87
N TRP A 191 -31.55 -19.02 16.82
CA TRP A 191 -30.45 -19.98 16.68
C TRP A 191 -30.67 -20.98 15.53
N ILE A 192 -31.86 -21.58 15.45
CA ILE A 192 -32.17 -22.63 14.46
C ILE A 192 -32.38 -22.04 13.06
N THR A 193 -33.07 -20.91 12.97
CA THR A 193 -33.52 -20.37 11.67
C THR A 193 -32.52 -19.42 11.03
N LEU A 194 -31.69 -18.74 11.82
CA LEU A 194 -30.74 -17.76 11.33
C LEU A 194 -29.29 -18.18 11.59
N LEU A 195 -28.91 -18.44 12.85
CA LEU A 195 -27.49 -18.63 13.18
C LEU A 195 -26.94 -19.95 12.62
N ARG A 196 -27.68 -21.06 12.78
CA ARG A 196 -27.25 -22.39 12.32
C ARG A 196 -27.03 -22.46 10.80
N PRO A 197 -27.92 -21.91 9.93
CA PRO A 197 -27.63 -21.82 8.50
C PRO A 197 -26.47 -20.89 8.13
N LEU A 198 -26.16 -19.90 8.97
CA LEU A 198 -25.08 -18.94 8.75
C LEU A 198 -23.72 -19.41 9.27
N THR A 199 -23.60 -20.49 10.05
CA THR A 199 -22.34 -20.87 10.68
C THR A 199 -21.19 -21.03 9.68
N GLY A 200 -21.41 -21.69 8.55
CA GLY A 200 -20.40 -21.83 7.50
C GLY A 200 -19.99 -20.50 6.88
N THR A 201 -20.95 -19.57 6.74
CA THR A 201 -20.72 -18.22 6.23
C THR A 201 -20.00 -17.34 7.25
N LEU A 202 -20.36 -17.41 8.53
CA LEU A 202 -19.69 -16.68 9.61
C LEU A 202 -18.24 -17.14 9.78
N ALA A 203 -18.01 -18.45 9.74
CA ALA A 203 -16.67 -19.00 9.78
C ALA A 203 -15.86 -18.60 8.55
N ALA A 204 -16.45 -18.60 7.36
CA ALA A 204 -15.80 -18.09 6.16
C ALA A 204 -15.49 -16.59 6.25
N SER A 205 -16.39 -15.79 6.82
CA SER A 205 -16.19 -14.36 7.10
C SER A 205 -15.00 -14.14 8.02
N PHE A 206 -14.94 -14.89 9.14
CA PHE A 206 -13.85 -14.82 10.10
C PHE A 206 -12.51 -15.14 9.44
N VAL A 207 -12.42 -16.26 8.72
CA VAL A 207 -11.18 -16.67 8.06
C VAL A 207 -10.74 -15.64 7.01
N GLN A 208 -11.68 -15.08 6.25
CA GLN A 208 -11.37 -14.04 5.27
C GLN A 208 -10.86 -12.75 5.93
N CYS A 209 -11.49 -12.30 7.02
CA CYS A 209 -11.05 -11.11 7.76
C CYS A 209 -9.68 -11.34 8.40
N PHE A 210 -9.46 -12.52 8.97
CA PHE A 210 -8.16 -12.90 9.54
C PHE A 210 -7.07 -12.82 8.49
N PHE A 211 -7.30 -13.42 7.32
CA PHE A 211 -6.33 -13.43 6.23
C PHE A 211 -6.02 -12.04 5.68
N LEU A 212 -7.05 -11.20 5.48
CA LEU A 212 -6.86 -9.83 5.03
C LEU A 212 -6.07 -8.99 6.06
N ALA A 213 -6.34 -9.15 7.36
CA ALA A 213 -5.61 -8.42 8.40
C ALA A 213 -4.17 -8.94 8.57
N PHE A 214 -3.96 -10.26 8.46
CA PHE A 214 -2.64 -10.87 8.64
C PHE A 214 -1.64 -10.48 7.55
N THR A 215 -2.15 -10.17 6.35
CA THR A 215 -1.32 -9.91 5.17
C THR A 215 -1.24 -8.45 4.77
N ASP A 216 -1.97 -7.56 5.47
CA ASP A 216 -1.94 -6.14 5.16
C ASP A 216 -0.65 -5.51 5.70
N PHE A 217 -0.06 -4.68 4.84
CA PHE A 217 1.13 -3.91 5.14
C PHE A 217 0.78 -2.46 5.48
N GLY A 218 -0.30 -1.93 4.86
CA GLY A 218 -0.59 -0.50 4.87
C GLY A 218 -0.98 0.06 6.23
N ILE A 219 -1.81 -0.64 7.01
CA ILE A 219 -2.18 -0.16 8.34
C ILE A 219 -0.99 -0.27 9.33
N PRO A 220 -0.23 -1.38 9.37
CA PRO A 220 0.94 -1.51 10.22
C PRO A 220 2.02 -0.46 10.01
N THR A 221 2.39 -0.16 8.77
CA THR A 221 3.43 0.85 8.50
C THR A 221 3.06 2.24 9.01
N SER A 222 1.76 2.54 9.16
CA SER A 222 1.32 3.85 9.65
C SER A 222 1.08 3.89 11.16
N VAL A 223 0.52 2.84 11.77
CA VAL A 223 0.07 2.87 13.20
C VAL A 223 0.70 1.78 14.07
N GLY A 224 1.62 0.98 13.53
CA GLY A 224 2.24 -0.13 14.22
C GLY A 224 3.05 0.31 15.43
N GLY A 225 3.80 1.41 15.33
CA GLY A 225 4.77 1.80 16.35
C GLY A 225 5.71 0.63 16.68
N GLN A 226 5.88 0.32 17.97
CA GLN A 226 6.65 -0.83 18.44
C GLN A 226 6.00 -2.20 18.17
N TYR A 227 4.73 -2.23 17.74
CA TYR A 227 4.02 -3.48 17.52
C TYR A 227 4.29 -4.02 16.13
N GLU A 228 5.45 -4.67 15.97
CA GLU A 228 5.85 -5.26 14.72
C GLU A 228 4.94 -6.42 14.32
N VAL A 229 4.66 -6.50 13.02
CA VAL A 229 3.90 -7.57 12.38
C VAL A 229 4.72 -8.16 11.24
N VAL A 230 4.44 -9.40 10.86
CA VAL A 230 5.19 -10.14 9.83
C VAL A 230 5.26 -9.40 8.50
N ALA A 231 4.23 -8.62 8.13
CA ALA A 231 4.23 -7.84 6.90
C ALA A 231 5.25 -6.68 6.92
N SER A 232 5.47 -6.05 8.08
CA SER A 232 6.50 -5.01 8.26
C SER A 232 7.89 -5.64 8.23
N VAL A 233 8.11 -6.72 8.98
CA VAL A 233 9.38 -7.47 8.97
C VAL A 233 9.74 -7.92 7.54
N LEU A 234 8.76 -8.40 6.77
CA LEU A 234 8.99 -8.78 5.37
C LEU A 234 9.43 -7.60 4.50
N TYR A 235 8.91 -6.40 4.76
CA TYR A 235 9.29 -5.20 4.06
C TYR A 235 10.71 -4.75 4.46
N ASP A 236 11.02 -4.74 5.75
CA ASP A 236 12.31 -4.30 6.28
C ASP A 236 13.47 -5.22 5.86
N GLU A 237 13.25 -6.54 5.85
CA GLU A 237 14.24 -7.50 5.33
C GLU A 237 14.53 -7.30 3.83
N MET A 238 13.59 -6.69 3.11
CA MET A 238 13.63 -6.58 1.64
C MET A 238 14.07 -5.22 1.12
N LEU A 239 13.73 -4.15 1.85
CA LEU A 239 13.93 -2.76 1.47
C LEU A 239 14.54 -1.93 2.61
N GLY A 240 15.01 -2.58 3.68
CA GLY A 240 15.78 -1.94 4.75
C GLY A 240 17.22 -1.63 4.34
N SER A 241 17.98 -1.08 5.29
CA SER A 241 19.33 -0.54 5.08
C SER A 241 20.32 -1.51 4.43
N LEU A 242 20.23 -2.79 4.82
CA LEU A 242 21.04 -3.88 4.29
C LEU A 242 20.07 -5.00 3.89
N PRO A 243 19.64 -5.06 2.62
CA PRO A 243 18.58 -5.97 2.20
C PRO A 243 19.09 -7.41 2.16
N ASN A 244 18.39 -8.30 2.87
CA ASN A 244 18.66 -9.73 2.85
C ASN A 244 17.55 -10.48 2.12
N PHE A 245 17.72 -10.59 0.80
CA PHE A 245 16.76 -11.24 -0.11
C PHE A 245 16.44 -12.70 0.28
N ASN A 246 17.39 -13.42 0.85
CA ASN A 246 17.21 -14.82 1.22
C ASN A 246 16.38 -14.94 2.50
N ASN A 247 16.67 -14.12 3.52
CA ASN A 247 15.87 -14.05 4.74
C ASN A 247 14.45 -13.55 4.44
N GLY A 248 14.31 -12.49 3.62
CA GLY A 248 13.02 -12.01 3.15
C GLY A 248 12.20 -13.09 2.42
N ALA A 249 12.84 -13.95 1.61
CA ALA A 249 12.16 -15.08 0.98
C ALA A 249 11.65 -16.11 2.01
N VAL A 250 12.40 -16.38 3.09
CA VAL A 250 11.94 -17.24 4.20
C VAL A 250 10.73 -16.63 4.90
N VAL A 251 10.76 -15.34 5.22
CA VAL A 251 9.63 -14.63 5.83
C VAL A 251 8.38 -14.71 4.93
N ALA A 252 8.55 -14.49 3.62
CA ALA A 252 7.47 -14.64 2.63
C ALA A 252 6.89 -16.07 2.61
N MET A 253 7.74 -17.10 2.72
CA MET A 253 7.29 -18.49 2.81
C MET A 253 6.50 -18.77 4.08
N VAL A 254 6.88 -18.18 5.22
CA VAL A 254 6.12 -18.30 6.48
C VAL A 254 4.74 -17.65 6.35
N MET A 255 4.63 -16.51 5.67
CA MET A 255 3.33 -15.87 5.40
C MET A 255 2.39 -16.73 4.54
N LEU A 256 2.90 -17.65 3.73
CA LEU A 256 2.07 -18.57 2.95
C LEU A 256 1.39 -19.65 3.81
N VAL A 257 1.98 -20.04 4.94
CA VAL A 257 1.48 -21.15 5.77
C VAL A 257 0.06 -20.89 6.32
N PRO A 258 -0.23 -19.74 6.98
CA PRO A 258 -1.57 -19.42 7.45
C PRO A 258 -2.60 -19.36 6.32
N SER A 259 -2.15 -18.99 5.13
CA SER A 259 -2.99 -18.90 3.93
C SER A 259 -3.43 -20.28 3.45
N VAL A 260 -2.49 -21.24 3.38
CA VAL A 260 -2.78 -22.64 3.04
C VAL A 260 -3.77 -23.26 4.03
N VAL A 261 -3.54 -23.02 5.33
CA VAL A 261 -4.42 -23.50 6.41
C VAL A 261 -5.80 -22.87 6.32
N SER A 262 -5.88 -21.57 6.07
CA SER A 262 -7.14 -20.83 5.92
C SER A 262 -8.01 -21.39 4.80
N ILE A 263 -7.43 -21.77 3.66
CA ILE A 263 -8.19 -22.38 2.56
C ILE A 263 -8.65 -23.79 2.92
N ALA A 264 -7.77 -24.61 3.51
CA ALA A 264 -8.12 -25.97 3.89
C ALA A 264 -9.33 -25.94 4.84
N LEU A 265 -9.32 -24.97 5.77
CA LEU A 265 -10.43 -24.67 6.65
C LEU A 265 -11.66 -24.15 5.87
N LEU A 266 -11.52 -23.19 4.95
CA LEU A 266 -12.63 -22.71 4.12
C LEU A 266 -13.28 -23.82 3.30
N HIS A 267 -12.48 -24.69 2.68
CA HIS A 267 -12.95 -25.84 1.90
C HIS A 267 -13.69 -26.84 2.79
N PHE A 268 -13.16 -27.10 3.99
CA PHE A 268 -13.85 -27.90 5.00
C PHE A 268 -15.16 -27.26 5.45
N LEU A 269 -15.20 -25.93 5.61
CA LEU A 269 -16.38 -25.17 6.05
C LEU A 269 -17.48 -25.10 4.98
N GLN A 270 -17.14 -25.22 3.70
CA GLN A 270 -18.11 -25.23 2.60
C GLN A 270 -19.16 -26.34 2.76
N LYS A 271 -18.84 -27.46 3.42
CA LYS A 271 -19.82 -28.55 3.68
C LYS A 271 -20.97 -28.13 4.62
N TYR A 272 -20.77 -27.08 5.41
CA TYR A 272 -21.78 -26.54 6.32
C TYR A 272 -22.61 -25.41 5.68
N ASN A 273 -22.24 -24.94 4.48
CA ASN A 273 -23.01 -23.91 3.80
C ASN A 273 -24.31 -24.49 3.21
N VAL A 274 -25.45 -24.00 3.72
CA VAL A 274 -26.76 -24.40 3.23
C VAL A 274 -27.07 -23.66 1.94
N ARG A 275 -27.19 -24.39 0.82
CA ARG A 275 -27.56 -23.82 -0.50
C ARG A 275 -29.08 -23.57 -0.56
N TYR A 276 -29.49 -22.31 -0.47
CA TYR A 276 -30.89 -21.92 -0.66
C TYR A 276 -31.14 -21.39 -2.08
N ASN A 277 -32.13 -21.95 -2.77
CA ASN A 277 -32.42 -21.64 -4.18
C ASN A 277 -33.62 -20.70 -4.39
N LYS A 278 -34.29 -20.22 -3.32
CA LYS A 278 -35.48 -19.36 -3.45
C LYS A 278 -35.46 -18.22 -2.43
N ILE A 279 -35.56 -16.99 -2.93
CA ILE A 279 -35.75 -15.80 -2.10
C ILE A 279 -37.25 -15.69 -1.76
N SER A 280 -37.60 -15.77 -0.48
CA SER A 280 -38.99 -15.60 -0.04
C SER A 280 -39.31 -14.13 0.25
N ARG A 281 -40.43 -13.64 -0.29
CA ARG A 281 -40.94 -12.28 -0.09
C ARG A 281 -41.91 -12.24 1.10
N VAL A 282 -41.39 -12.57 2.29
CA VAL A 282 -42.18 -12.50 3.52
C VAL A 282 -41.77 -11.25 4.31
N ASP A 283 -42.77 -10.51 4.78
CA ASP A 283 -42.57 -9.31 5.58
C ASP A 283 -41.99 -9.64 6.96
N ASN A 284 -41.17 -8.73 7.48
CA ASN A 284 -40.53 -8.90 8.78
C ASN A 284 -41.53 -8.64 9.92
N PHE A 285 -41.44 -9.42 10.99
CA PHE A 285 -42.20 -9.14 12.22
C PHE A 285 -41.89 -7.74 12.76
N CYS A 286 -42.94 -7.02 13.16
CA CYS A 286 -42.83 -5.69 13.75
C CYS A 286 -42.36 -5.81 15.21
N SER A 287 -41.24 -5.18 15.55
CA SER A 287 -40.74 -5.08 16.93
C SER A 287 -39.99 -3.76 17.08
N ARG A 288 -40.62 -2.79 17.74
CA ARG A 288 -40.08 -1.43 17.89
C ARG A 288 -38.80 -1.40 18.73
N THR A 289 -38.68 -2.29 19.72
CA THR A 289 -37.49 -2.39 20.59
C THR A 289 -36.28 -2.97 19.85
N ARG A 290 -36.45 -4.09 19.14
CA ARG A 290 -35.40 -4.69 18.30
C ARG A 290 -34.91 -3.69 17.25
N ASP A 291 -35.84 -3.07 16.54
CA ASP A 291 -35.51 -2.15 15.44
C ASP A 291 -34.82 -0.89 15.95
N GLY A 292 -35.20 -0.39 17.13
CA GLY A 292 -34.52 0.72 17.81
C GLY A 292 -33.09 0.38 18.23
N ILE A 293 -32.88 -0.73 18.95
CA ILE A 293 -31.55 -1.14 19.42
C ILE A 293 -30.61 -1.40 18.24
N CYS A 294 -31.05 -2.19 17.25
CA CYS A 294 -30.28 -2.46 16.04
C CYS A 294 -30.00 -1.18 15.23
N GLY A 295 -30.95 -0.24 15.20
CA GLY A 295 -30.80 1.05 14.53
C GLY A 295 -29.75 1.94 15.19
N VAL A 296 -29.83 2.12 16.52
CA VAL A 296 -28.89 2.93 17.31
C VAL A 296 -27.49 2.34 17.27
N PHE A 297 -27.35 1.02 17.44
CA PHE A 297 -26.05 0.37 17.35
C PHE A 297 -25.44 0.51 15.95
N SER A 298 -26.24 0.29 14.90
CA SER A 298 -25.76 0.48 13.52
C SER A 298 -25.38 1.95 13.25
N ALA A 299 -26.11 2.91 13.82
CA ALA A 299 -25.77 4.32 13.72
C ALA A 299 -24.44 4.63 14.41
N ALA A 300 -24.20 4.07 15.60
CA ALA A 300 -22.96 4.28 16.35
C ALA A 300 -21.74 3.72 15.61
N VAL A 301 -21.84 2.50 15.07
CA VAL A 301 -20.76 1.91 14.26
C VAL A 301 -20.46 2.76 13.03
N LEU A 302 -21.50 3.23 12.32
CA LEU A 302 -21.32 4.10 11.16
C LEU A 302 -20.75 5.46 11.54
N LEU A 303 -21.13 6.01 12.69
CA LEU A 303 -20.59 7.26 13.21
C LEU A 303 -19.09 7.14 13.43
N VAL A 304 -18.61 6.07 14.07
CA VAL A 304 -17.17 5.82 14.27
C VAL A 304 -16.45 5.74 12.92
N ILE A 305 -16.99 5.00 11.95
CA ILE A 305 -16.41 4.92 10.61
C ILE A 305 -16.34 6.31 9.97
N VAL A 306 -17.44 7.06 9.98
CA VAL A 306 -17.49 8.40 9.39
C VAL A 306 -16.54 9.37 10.09
N LEU A 307 -16.38 9.28 11.43
CA LEU A 307 -15.44 10.12 12.18
C LEU A 307 -14.00 9.88 11.74
N VAL A 308 -13.59 8.61 11.59
CA VAL A 308 -12.25 8.27 11.09
C VAL A 308 -12.04 8.84 9.69
N PHE A 309 -13.03 8.69 8.79
CA PHE A 309 -12.90 9.23 7.43
C PHE A 309 -13.10 10.75 7.33
N ALA A 310 -13.64 11.42 8.35
CA ALA A 310 -13.93 12.86 8.31
C ALA A 310 -12.64 13.68 8.14
N VAL A 311 -11.58 13.27 8.81
CA VAL A 311 -10.26 13.92 8.72
C VAL A 311 -9.76 14.00 7.28
N ILE A 312 -9.94 12.94 6.49
CA ILE A 312 -9.52 12.91 5.08
C ILE A 312 -10.22 14.00 4.26
N PHE A 313 -11.42 14.43 4.66
CA PHE A 313 -12.13 15.55 4.02
C PHE A 313 -11.85 16.91 4.65
N ILE A 314 -11.25 16.98 5.84
CA ILE A 314 -11.03 18.23 6.57
C ILE A 314 -9.59 18.71 6.35
N VAL A 315 -8.60 17.84 6.62
CA VAL A 315 -7.18 18.21 6.65
C VAL A 315 -6.69 18.83 5.33
N PRO A 316 -7.01 18.29 4.14
CA PRO A 316 -6.62 18.91 2.86
C PRO A 316 -7.07 20.35 2.63
N PHE A 317 -8.07 20.81 3.40
CA PHE A 317 -8.67 22.14 3.25
C PHE A 317 -8.31 23.07 4.41
N VAL A 318 -7.32 22.70 5.21
CA VAL A 318 -6.82 23.48 6.35
C VAL A 318 -5.37 23.86 6.10
N SER A 319 -4.97 25.10 6.44
CA SER A 319 -3.61 25.58 6.26
C SER A 319 -2.59 24.69 6.97
N GLU A 320 -2.63 24.64 8.30
CA GLU A 320 -1.69 23.83 9.09
C GLU A 320 -2.39 23.21 10.29
N TRP A 321 -2.55 21.89 10.26
CA TRP A 321 -3.05 21.15 11.40
C TRP A 321 -1.93 20.92 12.42
N PRO A 322 -2.13 21.13 13.74
CA PRO A 322 -3.35 21.54 14.45
C PRO A 322 -3.44 23.05 14.82
N TYR A 323 -2.45 23.88 14.47
CA TYR A 323 -2.34 25.25 14.98
C TYR A 323 -3.11 26.28 14.16
N ASN A 324 -3.10 26.17 12.83
CA ASN A 324 -3.75 27.12 11.93
C ASN A 324 -4.87 26.43 11.13
N MET A 325 -6.09 26.50 11.67
CA MET A 325 -7.30 25.92 11.07
C MET A 325 -7.95 26.82 10.00
N ALA A 326 -7.22 27.77 9.42
CA ALA A 326 -7.74 28.61 8.34
C ALA A 326 -8.06 27.75 7.09
N PRO A 327 -9.20 27.98 6.41
CA PRO A 327 -9.54 27.23 5.23
C PRO A 327 -8.61 27.62 4.06
N THR A 328 -7.98 26.62 3.43
CA THR A 328 -7.10 26.81 2.26
C THR A 328 -7.44 25.86 1.12
N LEU A 329 -6.99 26.20 -0.09
CA LEU A 329 -7.01 25.35 -1.29
C LEU A 329 -5.61 25.14 -1.87
N GLU A 330 -4.59 25.57 -1.14
CA GLU A 330 -3.18 25.53 -1.54
C GLU A 330 -2.68 24.11 -1.74
N HIS A 331 -2.88 23.22 -0.75
CA HIS A 331 -2.53 21.80 -0.84
C HIS A 331 -3.14 21.10 -2.07
N VAL A 332 -4.37 21.45 -2.43
CA VAL A 332 -5.02 20.92 -3.62
C VAL A 332 -4.38 21.48 -4.89
N ARG A 333 -4.08 22.78 -4.91
CA ARG A 333 -3.43 23.44 -6.04
C ARG A 333 -2.04 22.86 -6.29
N GLU A 334 -1.24 22.68 -5.25
CA GLU A 334 0.11 22.08 -5.31
C GLU A 334 0.10 20.71 -5.97
N VAL A 335 -0.78 19.81 -5.49
CA VAL A 335 -0.91 18.45 -6.02
C VAL A 335 -1.30 18.42 -7.49
N PHE A 336 -2.11 19.38 -7.95
CA PHE A 336 -2.52 19.47 -9.36
C PHE A 336 -1.56 20.29 -10.24
N SER A 337 -0.69 21.12 -9.67
CA SER A 337 0.37 21.82 -10.41
C SER A 337 1.62 20.98 -10.62
N ASP A 338 1.86 20.00 -9.74
CA ASP A 338 2.98 19.07 -9.87
C ASP A 338 2.76 18.11 -11.05
N SER A 339 3.64 18.22 -12.05
CA SER A 339 3.61 17.39 -13.25
C SER A 339 3.89 15.92 -12.96
N VAL A 340 4.75 15.63 -11.98
CA VAL A 340 5.08 14.26 -11.56
C VAL A 340 3.87 13.60 -10.93
N LEU A 341 3.19 14.29 -10.01
CA LEU A 341 1.96 13.77 -9.39
C LEU A 341 0.85 13.55 -10.45
N ALA A 342 0.71 14.47 -11.40
CA ALA A 342 -0.24 14.32 -12.50
C ALA A 342 0.07 13.07 -13.36
N ASP A 343 1.33 12.77 -13.64
CA ASP A 343 1.74 11.58 -14.39
C ASP A 343 1.55 10.28 -13.60
N VAL A 344 1.84 10.29 -12.30
CA VAL A 344 1.54 9.16 -11.38
C VAL A 344 0.03 8.86 -11.38
N PHE A 345 -0.83 9.88 -11.39
CA PHE A 345 -2.27 9.71 -11.52
C PHE A 345 -2.67 9.09 -12.86
N LYS A 346 -2.08 9.56 -13.97
CA LYS A 346 -2.34 9.00 -15.32
C LYS A 346 -1.93 7.53 -15.38
N ASN A 347 -0.75 7.19 -14.87
CA ASN A 347 -0.24 5.82 -14.79
C ASN A 347 -1.20 4.92 -14.02
N SER A 348 -1.67 5.37 -12.85
CA SER A 348 -2.61 4.61 -12.01
C SER A 348 -3.93 4.34 -12.73
N LEU A 349 -4.49 5.36 -13.38
CA LEU A 349 -5.73 5.23 -14.13
C LEU A 349 -5.56 4.27 -15.32
N LEU A 350 -4.43 4.35 -16.02
CA LEU A 350 -4.09 3.47 -17.13
C LEU A 350 -3.92 2.02 -16.68
N VAL A 351 -3.14 1.78 -15.62
CA VAL A 351 -2.94 0.44 -15.03
C VAL A 351 -4.27 -0.13 -14.57
N ALA A 352 -5.11 0.65 -13.89
CA ALA A 352 -6.42 0.20 -13.43
C ALA A 352 -7.38 -0.13 -14.58
N ALA A 353 -7.41 0.71 -15.62
CA ALA A 353 -8.25 0.49 -16.79
C ALA A 353 -7.82 -0.74 -17.61
N LEU A 354 -6.51 -0.89 -17.84
CA LEU A 354 -5.97 -2.03 -18.59
C LEU A 354 -6.06 -3.34 -17.79
N THR A 355 -5.82 -3.30 -16.48
CA THR A 355 -6.06 -4.44 -15.59
C THR A 355 -7.53 -4.85 -15.63
N ALA A 356 -8.45 -3.88 -15.56
CA ALA A 356 -9.88 -4.16 -15.65
C ALA A 356 -10.29 -4.75 -17.00
N LEU A 357 -9.73 -4.25 -18.11
CA LEU A 357 -10.00 -4.75 -19.44
C LEU A 357 -9.45 -6.17 -19.64
N CYS A 358 -8.13 -6.34 -19.50
CA CYS A 358 -7.43 -7.60 -19.74
C CYS A 358 -7.83 -8.66 -18.71
N GLY A 359 -7.92 -8.30 -17.42
CA GLY A 359 -8.35 -9.18 -16.35
C GLY A 359 -9.78 -9.69 -16.54
N SER A 360 -10.72 -8.82 -16.95
CA SER A 360 -12.09 -9.24 -17.25
C SER A 360 -12.14 -10.23 -18.42
N VAL A 361 -11.34 -10.03 -19.46
CA VAL A 361 -11.25 -10.94 -20.61
C VAL A 361 -10.68 -12.30 -20.19
N ILE A 362 -9.59 -12.31 -19.42
CA ILE A 362 -8.95 -13.54 -18.93
C ILE A 362 -9.89 -14.31 -17.98
N ALA A 363 -10.51 -13.64 -17.02
CA ALA A 363 -11.48 -14.22 -16.11
C ALA A 363 -12.73 -14.74 -16.84
N TYR A 364 -13.24 -14.01 -17.83
CA TYR A 364 -14.35 -14.46 -18.68
C TYR A 364 -14.00 -15.68 -19.51
N GLY A 365 -12.82 -15.68 -20.16
CA GLY A 365 -12.31 -16.82 -20.91
C GLY A 365 -12.17 -18.07 -20.03
N ALA A 366 -11.53 -17.93 -18.88
CA ALA A 366 -11.38 -19.02 -17.91
C ALA A 366 -12.73 -19.56 -17.42
N ALA A 367 -13.69 -18.67 -17.11
CA ALA A 367 -15.02 -19.05 -16.68
C ALA A 367 -15.86 -19.73 -17.78
N LEU A 368 -15.73 -19.30 -19.04
CA LEU A 368 -16.36 -19.98 -20.18
C LEU A 368 -15.82 -21.41 -20.34
N VAL A 369 -14.50 -21.58 -20.21
CA VAL A 369 -13.86 -22.91 -20.27
C VAL A 369 -14.38 -23.81 -19.15
N THR A 370 -14.56 -23.34 -17.92
CA THR A 370 -15.01 -24.22 -16.83
C THR A 370 -16.53 -24.42 -16.81
N ALA A 371 -17.32 -23.35 -16.94
CA ALA A 371 -18.78 -23.40 -16.81
C ALA A 371 -19.50 -23.94 -18.04
N ARG A 372 -19.03 -23.61 -19.26
CA ARG A 372 -19.77 -23.85 -20.51
C ARG A 372 -19.14 -24.85 -21.46
N SER A 373 -17.91 -25.31 -21.19
CA SER A 373 -17.27 -26.30 -22.05
C SER A 373 -17.50 -27.76 -21.60
N ARG A 374 -17.28 -28.69 -22.54
CA ARG A 374 -17.20 -30.14 -22.31
C ARG A 374 -15.78 -30.63 -22.03
N LEU A 375 -14.89 -29.77 -21.50
CA LEU A 375 -13.54 -30.18 -21.09
C LEU A 375 -13.60 -31.35 -20.09
N SER A 376 -12.52 -32.14 -20.03
CA SER A 376 -12.36 -33.18 -19.01
C SER A 376 -12.44 -32.59 -17.60
N LYS A 377 -12.87 -33.39 -16.62
CA LYS A 377 -12.91 -32.98 -15.21
C LYS A 377 -11.56 -32.44 -14.73
N THR A 378 -10.46 -33.05 -15.18
CA THR A 378 -9.09 -32.63 -14.86
C THR A 378 -8.78 -31.21 -15.32
N GLY A 379 -9.09 -30.84 -16.56
CA GLY A 379 -8.79 -29.48 -17.05
C GLY A 379 -9.64 -28.41 -16.37
N LYS A 380 -10.88 -28.72 -15.98
CA LYS A 380 -11.69 -27.81 -15.14
C LYS A 380 -11.09 -27.64 -13.75
N SER A 381 -10.62 -28.73 -13.16
CA SER A 381 -9.95 -28.73 -11.84
C SER A 381 -8.67 -27.89 -11.84
N ILE A 382 -7.92 -27.84 -12.94
CA ILE A 382 -6.70 -27.01 -13.06
C ILE A 382 -7.03 -25.53 -12.91
N ILE A 383 -7.99 -25.01 -13.69
CA ILE A 383 -8.39 -23.59 -13.58
C ILE A 383 -8.97 -23.28 -12.19
N GLU A 384 -9.75 -24.21 -11.63
CA GLU A 384 -10.27 -24.05 -10.26
C GLU A 384 -9.14 -24.00 -9.22
N SER A 385 -8.08 -24.79 -9.40
CA SER A 385 -6.91 -24.77 -8.51
C SER A 385 -6.12 -23.48 -8.66
N ILE A 386 -5.92 -22.98 -9.89
CA ILE A 386 -5.28 -21.68 -10.14
C ILE A 386 -6.06 -20.55 -9.44
N ALA A 387 -7.39 -20.53 -9.61
CA ALA A 387 -8.23 -19.54 -8.94
C ALA A 387 -8.19 -19.70 -7.42
N LEU A 388 -8.07 -20.94 -6.92
CA LEU A 388 -7.94 -21.16 -5.50
C LEU A 388 -6.63 -20.58 -4.98
N VAL A 389 -5.48 -20.94 -5.59
CA VAL A 389 -4.11 -20.52 -5.20
C VAL A 389 -3.90 -19.01 -5.32
N THR A 390 -4.40 -18.36 -6.37
CA THR A 390 -4.29 -16.89 -6.52
C THR A 390 -4.97 -16.12 -5.38
N ASN A 391 -6.03 -16.68 -4.78
CA ASN A 391 -6.71 -16.05 -3.64
C ASN A 391 -5.92 -16.13 -2.33
N THR A 392 -4.84 -16.90 -2.30
CA THR A 392 -4.17 -17.36 -1.07
C THR A 392 -2.81 -16.76 -0.90
N ILE A 393 -2.23 -16.28 -1.98
CA ILE A 393 -0.88 -15.77 -1.95
C ILE A 393 -1.01 -14.29 -1.58
N PRO A 394 -0.40 -13.86 -0.47
CA PRO A 394 -0.40 -12.46 -0.09
C PRO A 394 0.17 -11.60 -1.21
N GLY A 395 -0.36 -10.39 -1.39
CA GLY A 395 0.14 -9.46 -2.39
C GLY A 395 1.64 -9.19 -2.26
N MET A 396 2.14 -9.00 -1.02
CA MET A 396 3.57 -8.81 -0.73
C MET A 396 4.42 -9.96 -1.29
N VAL A 397 3.99 -11.20 -1.05
CA VAL A 397 4.69 -12.41 -1.50
C VAL A 397 4.71 -12.51 -3.04
N ILE A 398 3.61 -12.13 -3.71
CA ILE A 398 3.59 -12.05 -5.18
C ILE A 398 4.56 -10.97 -5.67
N GLY A 399 4.54 -9.79 -5.05
CA GLY A 399 5.41 -8.66 -5.40
C GLY A 399 6.89 -9.03 -5.33
N ILE A 400 7.32 -9.63 -4.21
CA ILE A 400 8.70 -10.08 -4.02
C ILE A 400 9.06 -11.18 -5.01
N ALA A 401 8.18 -12.16 -5.22
CA ALA A 401 8.42 -13.22 -6.18
C ALA A 401 8.62 -12.67 -7.61
N PHE A 402 7.89 -11.61 -7.97
CA PHE A 402 8.03 -10.93 -9.26
C PHE A 402 9.31 -10.10 -9.32
N MET A 403 9.60 -9.32 -8.28
CA MET A 403 10.85 -8.55 -8.17
C MET A 403 12.06 -9.46 -8.36
N LEU A 404 12.12 -10.58 -7.63
CA LEU A 404 13.23 -11.53 -7.69
C LEU A 404 13.36 -12.27 -9.04
N MET A 405 12.24 -12.50 -9.74
CA MET A 405 12.25 -13.21 -11.03
C MET A 405 12.56 -12.29 -12.20
N PHE A 406 12.08 -11.05 -12.17
CA PHE A 406 12.16 -10.12 -13.29
C PHE A 406 13.24 -9.05 -13.13
N SER A 407 13.94 -8.99 -11.99
CA SER A 407 15.15 -8.16 -11.85
C SER A 407 16.21 -8.51 -12.91
N GLY A 408 16.78 -7.49 -13.55
CA GLY A 408 17.71 -7.60 -14.68
C GLY A 408 17.07 -7.98 -16.02
N THR A 409 15.73 -8.06 -16.10
CA THR A 409 15.02 -8.39 -17.37
C THR A 409 14.34 -7.16 -17.97
N PRO A 410 14.06 -7.14 -19.30
CA PRO A 410 13.38 -6.01 -19.95
C PRO A 410 11.94 -5.73 -19.44
N MET A 411 11.38 -6.62 -18.60
CA MET A 411 10.06 -6.42 -18.00
C MET A 411 10.13 -5.72 -16.63
N GLN A 412 11.32 -5.56 -16.04
CA GLN A 412 11.51 -4.85 -14.77
C GLN A 412 10.97 -3.42 -14.86
N ASN A 413 10.32 -2.96 -13.80
CA ASN A 413 9.78 -1.60 -13.68
C ASN A 413 8.82 -1.18 -14.81
N THR A 414 8.20 -2.12 -15.54
CA THR A 414 7.26 -1.79 -16.64
C THR A 414 5.79 -1.77 -16.18
N LEU A 415 4.98 -0.91 -16.80
CA LEU A 415 3.52 -0.89 -16.58
C LEU A 415 2.87 -2.24 -16.91
N ALA A 416 3.44 -2.98 -17.87
CA ALA A 416 2.97 -4.32 -18.24
C ALA A 416 3.11 -5.31 -17.08
N LEU A 417 4.23 -5.28 -16.35
CA LEU A 417 4.45 -6.12 -15.18
C LEU A 417 3.44 -5.81 -14.07
N LEU A 418 3.19 -4.53 -13.80
CA LEU A 418 2.18 -4.08 -12.83
C LEU A 418 0.77 -4.59 -13.18
N ILE A 419 0.38 -4.49 -14.46
CA ILE A 419 -0.92 -4.94 -14.95
C ILE A 419 -1.06 -6.46 -14.78
N ILE A 420 -0.03 -7.23 -15.18
CA ILE A 420 -0.06 -8.69 -15.08
C ILE A 420 -0.11 -9.12 -13.60
N CYS A 421 0.69 -8.50 -12.74
CA CYS A 421 0.68 -8.74 -11.30
C CYS A 421 -0.72 -8.54 -10.71
N ASN A 422 -1.37 -7.41 -11.01
CA ASN A 422 -2.73 -7.14 -10.53
C ASN A 422 -3.77 -8.11 -11.08
N ILE A 423 -3.66 -8.52 -12.35
CA ILE A 423 -4.56 -9.53 -12.95
C ILE A 423 -4.45 -10.85 -12.20
N VAL A 424 -3.21 -11.31 -11.94
CA VAL A 424 -2.92 -12.57 -11.27
C VAL A 424 -3.39 -12.54 -9.82
N HIS A 425 -3.04 -11.49 -9.08
CA HIS A 425 -3.40 -11.31 -7.67
C HIS A 425 -4.93 -11.30 -7.46
N TYR A 426 -5.66 -10.56 -8.29
CA TYR A 426 -7.12 -10.44 -8.15
C TYR A 426 -7.93 -11.42 -9.00
N PHE A 427 -7.33 -12.47 -9.58
CA PHE A 427 -8.01 -13.36 -10.53
C PHE A 427 -9.22 -14.11 -9.94
N SER A 428 -9.12 -14.55 -8.68
CA SER A 428 -10.05 -15.51 -8.10
C SER A 428 -11.51 -15.02 -8.03
N THR A 429 -11.73 -13.85 -7.43
CA THR A 429 -13.09 -13.30 -7.22
C THR A 429 -13.81 -13.02 -8.55
N PRO A 430 -13.20 -12.31 -9.53
CA PRO A 430 -13.69 -12.16 -10.91
C PRO A 430 -14.05 -13.47 -11.59
N TYR A 431 -13.16 -14.46 -11.55
CA TYR A 431 -13.38 -15.77 -12.14
C TYR A 431 -14.58 -16.47 -11.52
N LEU A 432 -14.69 -16.48 -10.18
CA LEU A 432 -15.81 -17.09 -9.46
C LEU A 432 -17.13 -16.37 -9.73
N MET A 433 -17.15 -15.04 -9.76
CA MET A 433 -18.33 -14.25 -10.11
C MET A 433 -18.83 -14.62 -11.51
N MET A 434 -17.91 -14.69 -12.48
CA MET A 434 -18.25 -15.01 -13.86
C MET A 434 -18.69 -16.47 -14.03
N LYS A 435 -17.96 -17.42 -13.43
CA LYS A 435 -18.31 -18.84 -13.43
C LYS A 435 -19.71 -19.05 -12.87
N ASN A 436 -20.02 -18.48 -11.70
CA ASN A 436 -21.33 -18.60 -11.06
C ASN A 436 -22.46 -18.00 -11.92
N SER A 437 -22.21 -16.88 -12.60
CA SER A 437 -23.18 -16.26 -13.52
C SER A 437 -23.41 -17.14 -14.74
N LEU A 438 -22.33 -17.66 -15.32
CA LEU A 438 -22.38 -18.53 -16.49
C LEU A 438 -23.02 -19.87 -16.16
N GLU A 439 -22.77 -20.50 -15.01
CA GLU A 439 -23.40 -21.79 -14.65
C GLU A 439 -24.92 -21.67 -14.47
N LYS A 440 -25.41 -20.51 -14.03
CA LYS A 440 -26.85 -20.29 -13.77
C LYS A 440 -27.69 -20.06 -15.03
N MET A 441 -27.10 -19.75 -16.18
CA MET A 441 -27.88 -19.50 -17.41
C MET A 441 -28.40 -20.80 -18.03
N ASN A 442 -29.44 -20.73 -18.86
CA ASN A 442 -29.98 -21.93 -19.50
C ASN A 442 -29.06 -22.44 -20.62
N ALA A 443 -28.61 -23.70 -20.54
CA ALA A 443 -27.79 -24.34 -21.57
C ALA A 443 -28.53 -24.57 -22.90
N SER A 444 -29.88 -24.52 -22.91
CA SER A 444 -30.67 -24.67 -24.12
C SER A 444 -30.42 -23.54 -25.13
N TRP A 445 -30.07 -22.33 -24.67
CA TRP A 445 -29.86 -21.16 -25.53
C TRP A 445 -28.72 -21.37 -26.55
N GLU A 446 -27.63 -22.01 -26.12
CA GLU A 446 -26.50 -22.33 -26.99
C GLU A 446 -26.87 -23.42 -28.01
N THR A 447 -27.62 -24.43 -27.56
CA THR A 447 -28.11 -25.50 -28.44
C THR A 447 -29.03 -24.94 -29.52
N THR A 448 -29.94 -24.03 -29.16
CA THR A 448 -30.83 -23.37 -30.12
C THR A 448 -30.06 -22.49 -31.12
N ALA A 449 -29.07 -21.73 -30.67
CA ALA A 449 -28.24 -20.91 -31.55
C ALA A 449 -27.46 -21.77 -32.56
N MET A 450 -26.86 -22.87 -32.10
CA MET A 450 -26.17 -23.83 -32.97
C MET A 450 -27.12 -24.47 -34.00
N LEU A 451 -28.35 -24.80 -33.61
CA LEU A 451 -29.38 -25.31 -34.53
C LEU A 451 -29.81 -24.26 -35.58
N MET A 452 -29.73 -22.98 -35.25
CA MET A 452 -29.99 -21.86 -36.18
C MET A 452 -28.80 -21.54 -37.11
N GLY A 453 -27.71 -22.32 -37.02
CA GLY A 453 -26.52 -22.15 -37.86
C GLY A 453 -25.46 -21.19 -37.32
N ASP A 454 -25.60 -20.68 -36.09
CA ASP A 454 -24.55 -19.88 -35.46
C ASP A 454 -23.36 -20.77 -35.09
N ASN A 455 -22.13 -20.32 -35.40
CA ASN A 455 -20.92 -20.96 -34.92
C ASN A 455 -20.70 -20.64 -33.41
N TRP A 456 -19.76 -21.32 -32.76
CA TRP A 456 -19.53 -21.17 -31.32
C TRP A 456 -19.17 -19.73 -30.92
N VAL A 457 -18.30 -19.07 -31.68
CA VAL A 457 -17.90 -17.67 -31.42
C VAL A 457 -19.09 -16.71 -31.57
N LYS A 458 -19.87 -16.84 -32.64
CA LYS A 458 -21.12 -16.07 -32.85
C LYS A 458 -22.10 -16.31 -31.71
N THR A 459 -22.26 -17.55 -31.26
CA THR A 459 -23.13 -17.91 -30.14
C THR A 459 -22.69 -17.20 -28.86
N ILE A 460 -21.39 -17.15 -28.56
CA ILE A 460 -20.88 -16.42 -27.40
C ILE A 460 -21.20 -14.94 -27.49
N PHE A 461 -20.78 -14.26 -28.56
CA PHE A 461 -20.95 -12.82 -28.68
C PHE A 461 -22.42 -12.39 -28.80
N ARG A 462 -23.27 -13.22 -29.41
CA ARG A 462 -24.68 -12.90 -29.67
C ARG A 462 -25.61 -13.29 -28.51
N VAL A 463 -25.29 -14.38 -27.80
CA VAL A 463 -26.20 -14.98 -26.81
C VAL A 463 -25.60 -14.93 -25.42
N VAL A 464 -24.38 -15.43 -25.22
CA VAL A 464 -23.80 -15.58 -23.87
C VAL A 464 -23.35 -14.23 -23.30
N THR A 465 -22.49 -13.50 -24.02
CA THR A 465 -21.90 -12.24 -23.57
C THR A 465 -22.94 -11.17 -23.22
N PRO A 466 -24.00 -10.91 -24.03
CA PRO A 466 -24.99 -9.89 -23.70
C PRO A 466 -25.81 -10.22 -22.44
N ASN A 467 -26.04 -11.51 -22.18
CA ASN A 467 -26.73 -11.96 -20.97
C ASN A 467 -25.80 -11.95 -19.75
N ALA A 468 -24.49 -12.09 -19.94
CA ALA A 468 -23.48 -12.03 -18.88
C ALA A 468 -22.97 -10.61 -18.62
N LEU A 469 -23.34 -9.64 -19.47
CA LEU A 469 -22.84 -8.27 -19.43
C LEU A 469 -22.99 -7.57 -18.07
N PRO A 470 -24.10 -7.70 -17.31
CA PRO A 470 -24.18 -7.11 -15.98
C PRO A 470 -23.10 -7.62 -15.02
N THR A 471 -22.84 -8.93 -15.04
CA THR A 471 -21.78 -9.57 -14.25
C THR A 471 -20.40 -9.16 -14.78
N LEU A 472 -20.24 -9.02 -16.10
CA LEU A 472 -18.98 -8.60 -16.70
C LEU A 472 -18.61 -7.17 -16.32
N LEU A 473 -19.59 -6.26 -16.25
CA LEU A 473 -19.40 -4.90 -15.73
C LEU A 473 -19.06 -4.88 -14.23
N GLU A 474 -19.64 -5.80 -13.44
CA GLU A 474 -19.29 -5.95 -12.03
C GLU A 474 -17.87 -6.46 -11.84
N VAL A 475 -17.44 -7.44 -12.66
CA VAL A 475 -16.06 -7.94 -12.73
C VAL A 475 -15.09 -6.83 -13.16
N PHE A 476 -15.44 -6.05 -14.18
CA PHE A 476 -14.64 -4.91 -14.63
C PHE A 476 -14.48 -3.87 -13.51
N SER A 477 -15.59 -3.49 -12.86
CA SER A 477 -15.57 -2.57 -11.73
C SER A 477 -14.73 -3.09 -10.56
N TYR A 478 -14.76 -4.40 -10.31
CA TYR A 478 -13.97 -5.02 -9.25
C TYR A 478 -12.47 -4.88 -9.54
N TYR A 479 -12.01 -5.25 -10.74
CA TYR A 479 -10.60 -5.10 -11.10
C TYR A 479 -10.15 -3.64 -11.07
N PHE A 480 -10.97 -2.72 -11.59
CA PHE A 480 -10.63 -1.29 -11.63
C PHE A 480 -10.41 -0.73 -10.22
N VAL A 481 -11.36 -0.95 -9.31
CA VAL A 481 -11.29 -0.43 -7.93
C VAL A 481 -10.13 -1.05 -7.18
N ASN A 482 -9.92 -2.37 -7.29
CA ASN A 482 -8.82 -3.01 -6.57
C ASN A 482 -7.47 -2.55 -7.11
N ALA A 483 -7.29 -2.46 -8.44
CA ALA A 483 -6.03 -2.00 -9.03
C ALA A 483 -5.66 -0.56 -8.63
N MET A 484 -6.64 0.34 -8.45
CA MET A 484 -6.41 1.71 -7.96
C MET A 484 -5.97 1.78 -6.49
N VAL A 485 -6.30 0.76 -5.69
CA VAL A 485 -6.18 0.77 -4.22
C VAL A 485 -5.03 -0.13 -3.74
N THR A 486 -4.45 -0.94 -4.65
CA THR A 486 -3.45 -1.95 -4.30
C THR A 486 -2.10 -1.32 -3.99
N VAL A 487 -1.56 -1.66 -2.81
CA VAL A 487 -0.24 -1.23 -2.34
C VAL A 487 0.72 -2.43 -2.32
N SER A 488 0.37 -3.51 -1.61
CA SER A 488 1.28 -4.59 -1.18
C SER A 488 2.18 -5.19 -2.27
N ALA A 489 1.63 -5.64 -3.40
CA ALA A 489 2.45 -6.25 -4.44
C ALA A 489 3.24 -5.20 -5.25
N VAL A 490 2.67 -4.00 -5.37
CA VAL A 490 3.11 -2.97 -6.31
C VAL A 490 4.34 -2.22 -5.79
N ILE A 491 4.49 -2.09 -4.47
CA ILE A 491 5.66 -1.45 -3.84
C ILE A 491 6.97 -2.08 -4.33
N PHE A 492 7.04 -3.41 -4.46
CA PHE A 492 8.28 -4.11 -4.83
C PHE A 492 8.62 -4.07 -6.32
N ILE A 493 7.69 -3.66 -7.19
CA ILE A 493 7.83 -3.79 -8.66
C ILE A 493 7.65 -2.47 -9.42
N ALA A 494 7.22 -1.41 -8.75
CA ALA A 494 7.11 -0.08 -9.35
C ALA A 494 8.48 0.58 -9.43
N GLY A 495 8.83 1.12 -10.60
CA GLY A 495 10.00 1.97 -10.80
C GLY A 495 9.63 3.44 -10.96
N ALA A 496 10.61 4.28 -11.28
CA ALA A 496 10.44 5.74 -11.40
C ALA A 496 9.41 6.10 -12.45
N ARG A 497 9.53 5.52 -13.65
CA ARG A 497 8.64 5.82 -14.78
C ARG A 497 7.23 5.26 -14.60
N THR A 498 7.07 4.27 -13.72
CA THR A 498 5.84 3.46 -13.61
C THR A 498 5.15 3.57 -12.28
N MET A 499 5.57 4.54 -11.45
CA MET A 499 4.93 4.86 -10.19
C MET A 499 3.42 5.06 -10.33
N VAL A 500 2.71 4.54 -9.34
CA VAL A 500 1.26 4.66 -9.17
C VAL A 500 0.96 5.42 -7.87
N VAL A 501 -0.26 5.93 -7.73
CA VAL A 501 -0.64 6.80 -6.61
C VAL A 501 -0.45 6.10 -5.28
N THR A 502 -0.66 4.78 -5.21
CA THR A 502 -0.46 4.01 -3.98
C THR A 502 1.01 3.91 -3.55
N THR A 503 1.95 3.78 -4.49
CA THR A 503 3.39 3.78 -4.18
C THR A 503 3.86 5.20 -3.85
N LYS A 504 3.32 6.22 -4.54
CA LYS A 504 3.60 7.61 -4.22
C LYS A 504 3.05 8.04 -2.85
N ILE A 505 1.89 7.50 -2.44
CA ILE A 505 1.38 7.68 -1.07
C ILE A 505 2.35 7.10 -0.04
N LYS A 506 2.96 5.93 -0.30
CA LYS A 506 3.99 5.36 0.57
C LYS A 506 5.23 6.24 0.63
N GLU A 507 5.70 6.75 -0.50
CA GLU A 507 6.84 7.67 -0.56
C GLU A 507 6.56 8.94 0.24
N LEU A 508 5.42 9.59 0.02
CA LEU A 508 4.99 10.76 0.78
C LEU A 508 4.79 10.46 2.27
N GLN A 509 4.43 9.21 2.61
CA GLN A 509 4.36 8.77 4.01
C GLN A 509 5.74 8.76 4.65
N HIS A 510 6.77 8.31 3.94
CA HIS A 510 8.13 8.28 4.49
C HIS A 510 8.57 9.69 4.91
N PHE A 511 8.25 10.70 4.10
CA PHE A 511 8.48 12.10 4.43
C PHE A 511 7.39 12.72 5.29
N ALA A 512 6.38 11.99 5.78
CA ALA A 512 5.27 12.52 6.58
C ALA A 512 4.52 13.73 5.93
N GLU A 513 4.36 13.71 4.61
CA GLU A 513 3.61 14.70 3.80
C GLU A 513 2.09 14.43 3.80
N PHE A 514 1.48 14.47 4.99
CA PHE A 514 0.11 14.00 5.20
C PHE A 514 -0.96 14.78 4.39
N ASN A 515 -0.74 16.07 4.15
CA ASN A 515 -1.67 16.90 3.37
C ASN A 515 -1.79 16.36 1.94
N LYS A 516 -0.66 16.12 1.27
CA LYS A 516 -0.60 15.54 -0.08
C LYS A 516 -1.22 14.15 -0.09
N ILE A 517 -0.93 13.30 0.89
CA ILE A 517 -1.52 11.95 1.02
C ILE A 517 -3.05 12.01 1.06
N PHE A 518 -3.62 12.89 1.88
CA PHE A 518 -5.07 12.98 2.00
C PHE A 518 -5.74 13.52 0.72
N VAL A 519 -5.11 14.47 0.01
CA VAL A 519 -5.58 14.91 -1.31
C VAL A 519 -5.57 13.74 -2.31
N LEU A 520 -4.47 12.98 -2.37
CA LEU A 520 -4.36 11.82 -3.27
C LEU A 520 -5.42 10.75 -2.96
N SER A 521 -5.65 10.48 -1.68
CA SER A 521 -6.67 9.53 -1.24
C SER A 521 -8.10 10.00 -1.53
N LEU A 522 -8.40 11.30 -1.43
CA LEU A 522 -9.67 11.88 -1.90
C LEU A 522 -9.86 11.68 -3.40
N CYS A 523 -8.82 11.92 -4.20
CA CYS A 523 -8.87 11.68 -5.64
C CYS A 523 -9.18 10.22 -5.97
N ILE A 524 -8.51 9.25 -5.31
CA ILE A 524 -8.82 7.82 -5.46
C ILE A 524 -10.28 7.53 -5.10
N LEU A 525 -10.76 8.06 -3.96
CA LEU A 525 -12.13 7.85 -3.50
C LEU A 525 -13.16 8.37 -4.52
N PHE A 526 -12.99 9.59 -5.02
CA PHE A 526 -13.92 10.19 -5.98
C PHE A 526 -13.91 9.45 -7.31
N ILE A 527 -12.73 9.04 -7.82
CA ILE A 527 -12.61 8.24 -9.05
C ILE A 527 -13.30 6.89 -8.87
N ASN A 528 -13.06 6.19 -7.75
CA ASN A 528 -13.68 4.91 -7.48
C ASN A 528 -15.21 5.01 -7.32
N LEU A 529 -15.71 6.06 -6.66
CA LEU A 529 -17.14 6.34 -6.56
C LEU A 529 -17.75 6.65 -7.94
N ALA A 530 -17.11 7.48 -8.74
CA ALA A 530 -17.55 7.84 -10.09
C ALA A 530 -17.58 6.61 -11.00
N ALA A 531 -16.53 5.79 -10.99
CA ALA A 531 -16.44 4.54 -11.75
C ALA A 531 -17.54 3.56 -11.34
N LYS A 532 -17.73 3.34 -10.03
CA LYS A 532 -18.77 2.45 -9.51
C LYS A 532 -20.18 2.93 -9.86
N ALA A 533 -20.44 4.23 -9.76
CA ALA A 533 -21.71 4.82 -10.16
C ALA A 533 -21.98 4.67 -11.66
N LEU A 534 -20.97 4.95 -12.49
CA LEU A 534 -21.02 4.80 -13.94
C LEU A 534 -21.33 3.34 -14.34
N PHE A 535 -20.58 2.37 -13.82
CA PHE A 535 -20.78 0.96 -14.16
C PHE A 535 -22.11 0.41 -13.66
N GLN A 536 -22.57 0.82 -12.48
CA GLN A 536 -23.90 0.45 -11.98
C GLN A 536 -25.03 1.05 -12.83
N ALA A 537 -24.90 2.30 -13.27
CA ALA A 537 -25.88 2.93 -14.16
C ALA A 537 -25.96 2.19 -15.50
N VAL A 538 -24.81 1.84 -16.08
CA VAL A 538 -24.73 1.08 -17.34
C VAL A 538 -25.35 -0.32 -17.16
N ALA A 539 -24.98 -1.05 -16.11
CA ALA A 539 -25.53 -2.37 -15.82
C ALA A 539 -27.06 -2.33 -15.59
N GLY A 540 -27.56 -1.30 -14.91
CA GLY A 540 -28.99 -1.06 -14.69
C GLY A 540 -29.74 -0.81 -15.99
N ALA A 541 -29.20 0.03 -16.87
CA ALA A 541 -29.77 0.31 -18.18
C ALA A 541 -29.86 -0.94 -19.06
N VAL A 542 -28.81 -1.76 -19.08
CA VAL A 542 -28.77 -3.04 -19.81
C VAL A 542 -29.84 -4.01 -19.27
N ARG A 543 -29.97 -4.14 -17.94
CA ARG A 543 -30.93 -5.04 -17.30
C ARG A 543 -32.38 -4.64 -17.58
N ASN A 544 -32.68 -3.35 -17.55
CA ASN A 544 -34.04 -2.84 -17.80
C ASN A 544 -34.42 -2.99 -19.27
N ALA A 545 -33.47 -2.78 -20.19
CA ALA A 545 -33.69 -3.00 -21.63
C ALA A 545 -34.02 -4.46 -21.99
N GLY A 546 -33.55 -5.44 -21.21
CA GLY A 546 -33.90 -6.85 -21.37
C GLY A 546 -35.32 -7.21 -20.92
N LYS A 547 -35.85 -6.53 -19.89
CA LYS A 547 -37.20 -6.78 -19.36
C LYS A 547 -38.32 -6.16 -20.21
N GLU A 548 -38.06 -5.05 -20.88
CA GLU A 548 -39.07 -4.31 -21.65
C GLU A 548 -39.13 -4.66 -23.14
N ALA A 549 -38.33 -5.63 -23.60
CA ALA A 549 -38.34 -6.10 -24.99
C ALA A 549 -39.69 -6.70 -25.45
N GLY A 550 -40.68 -6.82 -24.55
CA GLY A 550 -42.06 -7.20 -24.84
C GLY A 550 -43.04 -6.05 -25.13
N THR A 551 -42.63 -4.76 -25.17
CA THR A 551 -43.57 -3.64 -25.42
C THR A 551 -43.16 -2.70 -26.56
N LYS A 552 -44.16 -2.25 -27.33
CA LYS A 552 -44.12 -1.56 -28.65
C LYS A 552 -43.48 -0.14 -28.67
N LYS A 553 -42.40 0.14 -27.94
CA LYS A 553 -41.61 1.39 -28.09
C LYS A 553 -40.14 1.09 -28.41
N ALA A 554 -39.90 0.43 -29.55
CA ALA A 554 -38.60 -0.13 -29.91
C ALA A 554 -37.63 0.85 -30.62
N VAL A 555 -38.10 1.96 -31.20
CA VAL A 555 -37.25 2.79 -32.10
C VAL A 555 -36.47 3.89 -31.35
N SER A 556 -37.10 4.61 -30.42
CA SER A 556 -36.44 5.67 -29.62
C SER A 556 -35.42 5.12 -28.62
N ARG A 557 -35.69 3.95 -28.01
CA ARG A 557 -34.78 3.31 -27.03
C ARG A 557 -33.60 2.57 -27.65
N ARG A 558 -33.65 2.24 -28.96
CA ARG A 558 -32.50 1.64 -29.70
C ARG A 558 -31.36 2.65 -29.88
N ARG A 559 -31.69 3.94 -30.02
CA ARG A 559 -30.71 5.06 -30.01
C ARG A 559 -30.03 5.19 -28.65
N MET A 560 -30.79 5.08 -27.56
CA MET A 560 -30.26 5.12 -26.19
C MET A 560 -29.44 3.88 -25.84
N ARG A 561 -29.81 2.70 -26.37
CA ARG A 561 -29.00 1.47 -26.32
C ARG A 561 -27.68 1.65 -27.06
N ARG A 562 -27.72 2.18 -28.30
CA ARG A 562 -26.53 2.50 -29.08
C ARG A 562 -25.67 3.56 -28.39
N ALA A 563 -26.27 4.57 -27.76
CA ALA A 563 -25.55 5.60 -27.02
C ALA A 563 -24.92 5.04 -25.74
N ALA A 564 -25.60 4.20 -24.95
CA ALA A 564 -25.03 3.58 -23.76
C ALA A 564 -23.96 2.54 -24.10
N THR A 565 -24.15 1.73 -25.16
CA THR A 565 -23.10 0.84 -25.66
C THR A 565 -21.98 1.60 -26.37
N ALA A 566 -22.23 2.75 -26.97
CA ALA A 566 -21.21 3.62 -27.58
C ALA A 566 -20.52 4.51 -26.56
N CYS A 567 -21.10 4.76 -25.38
CA CYS A 567 -20.42 5.38 -24.23
C CYS A 567 -19.64 4.33 -23.45
N ALA A 568 -20.14 3.10 -23.29
CA ALA A 568 -19.37 2.00 -22.70
C ALA A 568 -18.23 1.56 -23.63
N ALA A 569 -18.50 1.38 -24.93
CA ALA A 569 -17.47 1.18 -25.94
C ALA A 569 -16.65 2.45 -26.16
N GLY A 570 -17.21 3.65 -25.95
CA GLY A 570 -16.49 4.92 -26.04
C GLY A 570 -15.51 5.11 -24.89
N CYS A 571 -15.86 4.70 -23.67
CA CYS A 571 -14.93 4.60 -22.55
C CYS A 571 -13.91 3.48 -22.80
N LEU A 572 -14.33 2.32 -23.33
CA LEU A 572 -13.41 1.24 -23.72
C LEU A 572 -12.44 1.68 -24.85
N VAL A 573 -12.92 2.49 -25.78
CA VAL A 573 -12.18 3.08 -26.91
C VAL A 573 -11.41 4.32 -26.50
N LEU A 574 -11.78 5.02 -25.44
CA LEU A 574 -10.95 6.05 -24.79
C LEU A 574 -9.82 5.40 -23.99
N THR A 575 -10.06 4.25 -23.36
CA THR A 575 -9.00 3.46 -22.70
C THR A 575 -8.10 2.75 -23.72
N LEU A 576 -8.63 2.27 -24.85
CA LEU A 576 -7.84 1.77 -25.99
C LEU A 576 -7.23 2.90 -26.82
N GLY A 577 -7.83 4.09 -26.80
CA GLY A 577 -7.35 5.30 -27.46
C GLY A 577 -6.17 5.88 -26.71
N ALA A 578 -6.22 5.88 -25.38
CA ALA A 578 -5.06 6.11 -24.51
C ALA A 578 -3.95 5.08 -24.79
N PHE A 579 -4.28 3.81 -25.05
CA PHE A 579 -3.32 2.79 -25.48
C PHE A 579 -2.64 3.14 -26.81
N THR A 580 -3.38 3.63 -27.81
CA THR A 580 -2.80 4.07 -29.09
C THR A 580 -2.06 5.41 -29.03
N VAL A 581 -2.45 6.31 -28.13
CA VAL A 581 -1.74 7.58 -27.90
C VAL A 581 -0.45 7.34 -27.12
N TYR A 582 -0.38 6.32 -26.25
CA TYR A 582 0.86 5.94 -25.58
C TYR A 582 1.77 5.08 -26.46
N SER A 583 1.21 4.16 -27.27
CA SER A 583 2.01 3.40 -28.25
C SER A 583 2.43 4.25 -29.46
N GLY A 584 1.68 5.33 -29.76
CA GLY A 584 1.99 6.33 -30.79
C GLY A 584 2.74 7.55 -30.25
N GLY A 585 2.94 7.61 -28.93
CA GLY A 585 3.74 8.60 -28.21
C GLY A 585 5.09 8.04 -27.73
N ALA A 586 5.44 6.82 -28.13
CA ALA A 586 6.83 6.34 -28.17
C ALA A 586 7.59 7.01 -29.34
N GLY A 587 7.36 8.31 -29.52
CA GLY A 587 7.97 9.17 -30.52
C GLY A 587 8.81 10.22 -29.82
N SER A 588 10.11 9.97 -29.75
CA SER A 588 11.19 10.98 -29.69
C SER A 588 11.02 12.15 -28.70
N GLY A 589 10.80 11.86 -27.41
CA GLY A 589 11.42 12.68 -26.37
C GLY A 589 12.80 12.09 -26.10
N GLY A 590 13.86 12.89 -26.02
CA GLY A 590 15.19 12.39 -25.65
C GLY A 590 15.11 11.56 -24.35
N GLU A 591 15.99 10.57 -24.20
CA GLU A 591 16.02 9.74 -22.98
C GLU A 591 16.14 10.63 -21.74
N GLN A 592 15.02 10.77 -21.02
CA GLN A 592 15.00 11.51 -19.76
C GLN A 592 15.96 10.84 -18.78
N VAL A 593 16.79 11.63 -18.11
CA VAL A 593 17.71 11.17 -17.07
C VAL A 593 16.91 10.79 -15.83
N ILE A 594 17.10 9.58 -15.33
CA ILE A 594 16.43 9.12 -14.11
C ILE A 594 17.34 9.43 -12.92
N ILE A 595 16.86 10.26 -12.01
CA ILE A 595 17.56 10.68 -10.80
C ILE A 595 16.91 10.01 -9.60
N TYR A 596 17.64 9.16 -8.90
CA TYR A 596 17.21 8.67 -7.58
C TYR A 596 17.86 9.50 -6.49
N THR A 597 17.09 9.86 -5.47
CA THR A 597 17.58 10.69 -4.38
C THR A 597 17.08 10.18 -3.04
N ASN A 598 17.92 10.29 -2.01
CA ASN A 598 17.50 10.14 -0.61
C ASN A 598 17.28 11.49 0.09
N ALA A 599 17.46 12.60 -0.63
CA ALA A 599 17.42 13.93 -0.06
C ALA A 599 15.98 14.33 0.32
N ASP A 600 15.88 15.22 1.31
CA ASP A 600 14.60 15.76 1.76
C ASP A 600 13.95 16.65 0.68
N ASP A 601 12.65 16.93 0.84
CA ASP A 601 11.84 17.67 -0.15
C ASP A 601 12.45 19.05 -0.49
N GLU A 602 13.03 19.75 0.49
CA GLU A 602 13.66 21.06 0.31
C GLU A 602 14.90 20.97 -0.61
N ALA A 603 15.74 19.95 -0.39
CA ALA A 603 16.88 19.66 -1.26
C ALA A 603 16.43 19.24 -2.66
N VAL A 604 15.37 18.42 -2.74
CA VAL A 604 14.79 17.99 -4.01
C VAL A 604 14.29 19.18 -4.83
N GLU A 605 13.59 20.12 -4.19
CA GLU A 605 13.09 21.32 -4.87
C GLU A 605 14.24 22.23 -5.33
N ALA A 606 15.27 22.41 -4.50
CA ALA A 606 16.48 23.14 -4.89
C ALA A 606 17.20 22.49 -6.10
N ILE A 607 17.29 21.14 -6.11
CA ILE A 607 17.84 20.39 -7.25
C ILE A 607 16.97 20.59 -8.49
N ARG A 608 15.63 20.56 -8.36
CA ARG A 608 14.70 20.81 -9.48
C ARG A 608 14.87 22.22 -10.05
N HIS A 609 14.86 23.23 -9.20
CA HIS A 609 15.05 24.62 -9.62
C HIS A 609 16.40 24.83 -10.31
N THR A 610 17.45 24.20 -9.80
CA THR A 610 18.79 24.21 -10.39
C THR A 610 18.80 23.58 -11.78
N LEU A 611 18.26 22.36 -11.93
CA LEU A 611 18.22 21.65 -13.20
C LEU A 611 17.36 22.38 -14.24
N ASP A 612 16.20 22.89 -13.82
CA ASP A 612 15.30 23.67 -14.66
C ASP A 612 15.96 24.98 -15.10
N GLY A 613 16.69 25.65 -14.20
CA GLY A 613 17.48 26.85 -14.47
C GLY A 613 18.66 26.61 -15.42
N CYS A 614 19.27 25.42 -15.38
CA CYS A 614 20.27 24.97 -16.36
C CYS A 614 19.67 24.57 -17.72
N GLY A 615 18.34 24.59 -17.88
CA GLY A 615 17.65 24.27 -19.13
C GLY A 615 17.22 22.81 -19.29
N TYR A 616 17.32 22.00 -18.24
CA TYR A 616 16.94 20.58 -18.23
C TYR A 616 15.47 20.33 -17.85
N SER A 617 14.63 21.37 -17.82
CA SER A 617 13.21 21.26 -17.49
C SER A 617 12.49 20.24 -18.38
N GLY A 618 11.95 19.18 -17.77
CA GLY A 618 11.26 18.09 -18.46
C GLY A 618 12.18 17.03 -19.07
N GLU A 619 13.50 17.14 -18.89
CA GLU A 619 14.50 16.17 -19.35
C GLU A 619 14.96 15.18 -18.28
N TYR A 620 14.43 15.27 -17.06
CA TYR A 620 14.73 14.33 -15.97
C TYR A 620 13.48 13.85 -15.25
N ILE A 621 13.60 12.71 -14.57
CA ILE A 621 12.62 12.19 -13.62
C ILE A 621 13.34 12.02 -12.30
N LEU A 622 12.98 12.83 -11.30
CA LEU A 622 13.51 12.72 -9.95
C LEU A 622 12.54 11.93 -9.08
N GLN A 623 13.03 10.84 -8.47
CA GLN A 623 12.31 10.01 -7.53
C GLN A 623 13.05 9.97 -6.19
N SER A 624 12.31 10.28 -5.12
CA SER A 624 12.85 10.20 -3.76
C SER A 624 12.55 8.84 -3.13
N PHE A 625 13.47 8.38 -2.29
CA PHE A 625 13.42 7.13 -1.55
C PHE A 625 13.95 7.37 -0.13
N GLY A 626 13.59 6.50 0.81
CA GLY A 626 14.30 6.51 2.09
C GLY A 626 15.77 6.16 1.90
N THR A 627 16.65 6.71 2.75
CA THR A 627 18.10 6.46 2.65
C THR A 627 18.38 4.95 2.65
N SER A 628 17.78 4.20 3.54
CA SER A 628 17.94 2.75 3.61
C SER A 628 17.38 2.01 2.38
N GLU A 629 16.25 2.46 1.84
CA GLU A 629 15.60 1.86 0.67
C GLU A 629 16.42 2.07 -0.61
N LEU A 630 16.95 3.29 -0.82
CA LEU A 630 17.84 3.58 -1.95
C LEU A 630 19.18 2.87 -1.81
N GLY A 631 19.75 2.85 -0.60
CA GLY A 631 21.00 2.17 -0.30
C GLY A 631 20.90 0.68 -0.57
N GLY A 632 19.83 0.04 -0.08
CA GLY A 632 19.54 -1.35 -0.37
C GLY A 632 19.36 -1.62 -1.86
N LYS A 633 18.64 -0.76 -2.59
CA LYS A 633 18.51 -0.85 -4.05
C LYS A 633 19.85 -0.75 -4.78
N LEU A 634 20.73 0.19 -4.39
CA LEU A 634 22.05 0.36 -4.99
C LEU A 634 22.92 -0.88 -4.81
N LEU A 635 22.97 -1.42 -3.59
CA LEU A 635 23.73 -2.63 -3.28
C LEU A 635 23.17 -3.87 -4.00
N ALA A 636 21.85 -3.94 -4.19
CA ALA A 636 21.18 -5.11 -4.76
C ALA A 636 21.10 -5.12 -6.30
N GLU A 637 20.75 -4.00 -6.91
CA GLU A 637 20.57 -3.89 -8.37
C GLU A 637 21.92 -3.61 -9.08
N GLY A 638 22.89 -3.03 -8.37
CA GLY A 638 24.19 -2.65 -8.92
C GLY A 638 24.03 -1.73 -10.13
N ALA A 639 24.87 -1.90 -11.15
CA ALA A 639 24.78 -1.15 -12.41
C ALA A 639 23.46 -1.38 -13.19
N ASN A 640 22.65 -2.40 -12.85
CA ASN A 640 21.34 -2.63 -13.46
C ASN A 640 20.22 -1.76 -12.87
N ILE A 641 20.53 -0.90 -11.90
CA ILE A 641 19.57 0.04 -11.34
C ILE A 641 18.99 0.93 -12.44
N GLU A 642 17.69 1.24 -12.33
CA GLU A 642 17.01 2.08 -13.33
C GLU A 642 17.61 3.51 -13.38
N ALA A 643 18.12 4.04 -12.27
CA ALA A 643 18.72 5.38 -12.19
C ALA A 643 19.94 5.56 -13.11
N ASP A 644 20.09 6.76 -13.65
CA ASP A 644 21.29 7.19 -14.39
C ASP A 644 22.20 8.07 -13.51
N LEU A 645 21.60 8.80 -12.58
CA LEU A 645 22.26 9.63 -11.59
C LEU A 645 21.63 9.37 -10.23
N VAL A 646 22.45 9.34 -9.18
CA VAL A 646 21.98 9.17 -7.82
C VAL A 646 22.53 10.25 -6.91
N THR A 647 21.72 10.66 -5.94
CA THR A 647 22.15 11.47 -4.80
C THR A 647 21.90 10.65 -3.55
N MET A 648 22.96 10.40 -2.78
CA MET A 648 22.97 9.38 -1.74
C MET A 648 24.00 9.71 -0.66
N SER A 649 23.79 9.24 0.58
CA SER A 649 24.82 9.32 1.62
C SER A 649 26.16 8.72 1.14
N SER A 650 27.25 9.46 1.34
CA SER A 650 28.57 9.13 0.76
C SER A 650 29.06 7.73 1.12
N PHE A 651 28.77 7.24 2.33
CA PHE A 651 29.16 5.90 2.76
C PHE A 651 28.50 4.77 1.94
N TYR A 652 27.23 4.94 1.54
CA TYR A 652 26.55 3.97 0.68
C TYR A 652 27.13 3.97 -0.73
N LEU A 653 27.52 5.13 -1.25
CA LEU A 653 28.21 5.22 -2.54
C LEU A 653 29.55 4.48 -2.49
N THR A 654 30.31 4.68 -1.41
CA THR A 654 31.58 3.96 -1.23
C THR A 654 31.37 2.45 -1.13
N SER A 655 30.45 1.99 -0.29
CA SER A 655 30.16 0.55 -0.16
C SER A 655 29.61 -0.07 -1.46
N ALA A 656 28.75 0.65 -2.19
CA ALA A 656 28.25 0.19 -3.48
C ALA A 656 29.35 0.16 -4.56
N GLN A 657 30.30 1.09 -4.53
CA GLN A 657 31.46 1.06 -5.42
C GLN A 657 32.40 -0.11 -5.10
N GLU A 658 32.67 -0.37 -3.82
CA GLU A 658 33.51 -1.50 -3.38
C GLU A 658 32.90 -2.85 -3.73
N GLN A 659 31.57 -2.98 -3.67
CA GLN A 659 30.87 -4.24 -3.92
C GLN A 659 30.59 -4.48 -5.42
N ASN A 660 30.22 -3.44 -6.16
CA ASN A 660 29.65 -3.58 -7.50
C ASN A 660 30.40 -2.82 -8.61
N GLU A 661 31.40 -1.98 -8.30
CA GLU A 661 32.14 -1.15 -9.26
C GLU A 661 31.21 -0.42 -10.27
N MET A 662 30.23 0.34 -9.75
CA MET A 662 29.06 0.77 -10.54
C MET A 662 29.00 2.25 -10.91
N PHE A 663 29.89 3.10 -10.38
CA PHE A 663 29.89 4.54 -10.66
C PHE A 663 30.99 4.94 -11.64
N ALA A 664 30.66 5.88 -12.54
CA ALA A 664 31.60 6.48 -13.47
C ALA A 664 32.46 7.56 -12.78
N GLU A 665 33.70 7.73 -13.24
CA GLU A 665 34.53 8.87 -12.84
C GLU A 665 33.90 10.18 -13.35
N LEU A 666 33.80 11.19 -12.47
CA LEU A 666 33.24 12.49 -12.83
C LEU A 666 34.27 13.28 -13.66
N ASP A 667 33.86 13.83 -14.79
CA ASP A 667 34.74 14.53 -15.75
C ASP A 667 34.98 16.02 -15.40
N PHE A 668 34.35 16.50 -14.32
CA PHE A 668 34.48 17.86 -13.81
C PHE A 668 35.20 17.91 -12.46
N THR A 669 35.91 19.01 -12.23
CA THR A 669 36.63 19.26 -10.97
C THR A 669 35.89 20.28 -10.11
N ALA A 670 35.92 20.06 -8.79
CA ALA A 670 35.41 20.99 -7.79
C ALA A 670 36.23 20.84 -6.50
N SER A 671 36.77 21.95 -5.96
CA SER A 671 37.64 21.94 -4.78
C SER A 671 36.83 21.76 -3.49
N THR A 672 36.74 20.52 -3.00
CA THR A 672 36.05 20.19 -1.75
C THR A 672 36.97 20.46 -0.53
N ILE A 673 36.37 20.84 0.60
CA ILE A 673 37.09 21.08 1.87
C ILE A 673 37.70 19.78 2.41
N GLN A 674 36.98 18.67 2.28
CA GLN A 674 37.46 17.33 2.58
C GLN A 674 37.78 16.59 1.29
N GLU A 675 38.80 15.74 1.30
CA GLU A 675 39.16 14.93 0.13
C GLU A 675 38.03 13.94 -0.19
N THR A 676 37.60 13.92 -1.44
CA THR A 676 36.50 13.06 -1.92
C THR A 676 36.99 12.24 -3.12
N PRO A 677 36.60 10.95 -3.23
CA PRO A 677 36.90 10.13 -4.40
C PRO A 677 36.44 10.76 -5.72
N ASP A 678 37.01 10.30 -6.84
CA ASP A 678 36.76 10.87 -8.16
C ASP A 678 35.37 10.53 -8.74
N TYR A 679 34.67 9.55 -8.18
CA TYR A 679 33.36 9.07 -8.67
C TYR A 679 32.15 9.74 -7.99
N TYR A 680 32.34 10.57 -6.97
CA TYR A 680 31.25 11.36 -6.38
C TYR A 680 31.70 12.76 -5.94
N LYS A 681 30.73 13.65 -5.75
CA LYS A 681 30.95 14.98 -5.13
C LYS A 681 29.84 15.31 -4.12
N PRO A 682 30.16 15.89 -2.96
CA PRO A 682 29.20 16.15 -1.89
C PRO A 682 28.29 17.32 -2.23
N ILE A 683 26.99 17.17 -2.00
CA ILE A 683 25.96 18.16 -2.34
C ILE A 683 25.28 18.74 -1.11
N THR A 684 25.15 17.98 -0.01
CA THR A 684 24.50 18.40 1.23
C THR A 684 25.31 17.89 2.41
N CYS A 685 25.22 18.61 3.53
CA CYS A 685 25.84 18.22 4.79
C CYS A 685 24.78 18.37 5.89
N GLN A 686 24.38 17.23 6.44
CA GLN A 686 23.32 17.10 7.43
C GLN A 686 23.93 17.01 8.82
N GLU A 687 23.43 17.79 9.77
CA GLU A 687 23.84 17.72 11.19
C GLU A 687 22.67 17.35 12.08
N GLY A 688 22.95 16.49 13.06
CA GLY A 688 21.99 16.10 14.09
C GLY A 688 21.90 17.14 15.22
N ALA A 689 20.69 17.38 15.72
CA ALA A 689 20.45 18.19 16.91
C ALA A 689 19.17 17.74 17.65
N LEU A 690 19.02 18.21 18.89
CA LEU A 690 17.78 18.09 19.64
C LEU A 690 16.82 19.21 19.24
N ILE A 691 15.55 18.87 19.07
CA ILE A 691 14.48 19.76 18.62
C ILE A 691 13.40 19.73 19.70
N VAL A 692 12.95 20.89 20.17
CA VAL A 692 12.02 20.99 21.29
C VAL A 692 10.82 21.88 20.96
N ASN A 693 9.62 21.41 21.30
CA ASN A 693 8.41 22.21 21.24
C ASN A 693 8.23 22.94 22.57
N THR A 694 8.63 24.21 22.61
CA THR A 694 8.57 25.07 23.81
C THR A 694 7.20 25.09 24.48
N ARG A 695 6.13 25.05 23.69
CA ARG A 695 4.76 25.05 24.22
C ARG A 695 4.38 23.73 24.87
N VAL A 696 4.70 22.60 24.26
CA VAL A 696 4.39 21.28 24.84
C VAL A 696 5.24 21.03 26.08
N MET A 697 6.50 21.48 26.08
CA MET A 697 7.38 21.43 27.25
C MET A 697 6.78 22.19 28.45
N GLU A 698 6.22 23.38 28.21
CA GLU A 698 5.51 24.17 29.24
C GLU A 698 4.19 23.52 29.69
N GLU A 699 3.39 23.01 28.75
CA GLU A 699 2.09 22.37 29.03
C GLU A 699 2.24 21.11 29.89
N GLU A 700 3.29 20.31 29.65
CA GLU A 700 3.58 19.05 30.37
C GLU A 700 4.54 19.24 31.56
N GLY A 701 5.14 20.43 31.71
CA GLY A 701 6.06 20.74 32.81
C GLY A 701 7.40 20.00 32.75
N LEU A 702 7.93 19.78 31.54
CA LEU A 702 9.16 19.04 31.29
C LEU A 702 10.41 19.93 31.44
N PRO A 703 11.50 19.43 32.04
CA PRO A 703 12.78 20.15 32.06
C PRO A 703 13.40 20.21 30.66
N MET A 704 14.20 21.25 30.38
CA MET A 704 14.88 21.37 29.09
C MET A 704 16.13 20.46 29.09
N PRO A 705 16.32 19.59 28.09
CA PRO A 705 17.49 18.72 28.03
C PRO A 705 18.74 19.49 27.57
N ASP A 706 19.92 19.13 28.07
CA ASP A 706 21.19 19.71 27.62
C ASP A 706 22.01 18.72 26.78
N SER A 707 21.75 17.42 26.93
CA SER A 707 22.48 16.32 26.32
C SER A 707 21.55 15.29 25.68
N ILE A 708 22.08 14.47 24.78
CA ILE A 708 21.35 13.31 24.23
C ILE A 708 21.08 12.30 25.35
N ALA A 709 22.03 12.12 26.27
CA ALA A 709 21.87 11.23 27.41
C ALA A 709 20.67 11.57 28.31
N ASP A 710 20.30 12.85 28.42
CA ASP A 710 19.12 13.28 29.20
C ASP A 710 17.82 12.67 28.66
N LEU A 711 17.74 12.36 27.37
CA LEU A 711 16.55 11.73 26.78
C LEU A 711 16.26 10.33 27.35
N ALA A 712 17.24 9.70 28.00
CA ALA A 712 17.03 8.44 28.71
C ALA A 712 16.31 8.61 30.06
N ASP A 713 16.12 9.83 30.56
CA ASP A 713 15.40 10.07 31.83
C ASP A 713 13.90 9.73 31.68
N PRO A 714 13.33 8.88 32.57
CA PRO A 714 11.90 8.54 32.57
C PRO A 714 10.93 9.72 32.61
N VAL A 715 11.37 10.93 32.97
CA VAL A 715 10.58 12.16 32.87
C VAL A 715 10.09 12.42 31.45
N TYR A 716 10.83 11.98 30.42
CA TYR A 716 10.46 12.18 29.02
C TYR A 716 9.70 11.00 28.38
N ARG A 717 9.15 10.09 29.21
CA ARG A 717 8.42 8.92 28.72
C ARG A 717 7.24 9.30 27.82
N ASP A 718 7.18 8.67 26.65
CA ASP A 718 6.20 8.93 25.57
C ASP A 718 6.19 10.40 25.10
N MET A 719 7.30 11.14 25.28
CA MET A 719 7.45 12.55 24.93
C MET A 719 8.65 12.83 24.03
N ILE A 720 9.37 11.79 23.61
CA ILE A 720 10.51 11.92 22.70
C ILE A 720 10.25 11.19 21.39
N SER A 721 10.85 11.68 20.31
CA SER A 721 10.87 10.97 19.02
C SER A 721 12.30 10.89 18.49
N VAL A 722 12.68 9.69 18.07
CA VAL A 722 13.99 9.40 17.47
C VAL A 722 13.77 8.59 16.20
N THR A 723 14.81 8.39 15.41
CA THR A 723 14.73 7.59 14.18
C THR A 723 15.24 6.17 14.35
N ASP A 724 14.77 5.26 13.52
CA ASP A 724 15.30 3.89 13.41
C ASP A 724 16.54 3.87 12.49
N ILE A 725 17.64 3.32 12.98
CA ILE A 725 18.88 3.10 12.21
C ILE A 725 18.71 2.10 11.07
N LYS A 726 17.67 1.26 11.07
CA LYS A 726 17.33 0.41 9.93
C LYS A 726 16.72 1.17 8.76
N SER A 727 16.18 2.37 8.99
CA SER A 727 15.41 3.15 8.00
C SER A 727 16.03 4.52 7.68
N SER A 728 16.78 5.12 8.62
CA SER A 728 17.27 6.50 8.55
C SER A 728 18.75 6.64 8.96
N SER A 729 19.51 7.38 8.17
CA SER A 729 20.89 7.78 8.48
C SER A 729 20.98 8.77 9.65
N THR A 730 19.92 9.53 9.94
CA THR A 730 19.86 10.46 11.08
C THR A 730 19.98 9.72 12.41
N ALA A 731 19.46 8.49 12.50
CA ALA A 731 19.61 7.65 13.70
C ALA A 731 21.08 7.27 13.91
N TRP A 732 21.85 7.17 12.84
CA TRP A 732 23.27 6.88 12.93
C TRP A 732 24.05 8.07 13.51
N LEU A 733 23.64 9.31 13.24
CA LEU A 733 24.21 10.50 13.89
C LEU A 733 24.03 10.45 15.42
N LEU A 734 22.83 10.07 15.88
CA LEU A 734 22.52 9.86 17.30
C LEU A 734 23.45 8.81 17.92
N ILE A 735 23.57 7.65 17.26
CA ILE A 735 24.40 6.54 17.76
C ILE A 735 25.88 6.90 17.72
N GLN A 736 26.36 7.59 16.68
CA GLN A 736 27.74 8.07 16.58
C GLN A 736 28.09 9.02 17.73
N ALA A 737 27.19 9.96 18.07
CA ALA A 737 27.37 10.85 19.21
C ALA A 737 27.52 10.08 20.53
N LEU A 738 26.64 9.10 20.77
CA LEU A 738 26.67 8.29 21.98
C LEU A 738 27.90 7.37 22.06
N VAL A 739 28.22 6.68 20.96
CA VAL A 739 29.38 5.76 20.90
C VAL A 739 30.70 6.53 21.02
N SER A 740 30.80 7.72 20.41
CA SER A 740 32.00 8.54 20.49
C SER A 740 32.28 9.06 21.89
N GLU A 741 31.24 9.37 22.68
CA GLU A 741 31.39 9.96 24.02
C GLU A 741 31.44 8.89 25.12
N TYR A 742 30.60 7.85 25.02
CA TYR A 742 30.39 6.87 26.10
C TYR A 742 30.91 5.46 25.77
N GLY A 743 31.40 5.22 24.56
CA GLY A 743 31.72 3.88 24.07
C GLY A 743 30.47 3.02 23.82
N GLU A 744 30.65 1.81 23.26
CA GLU A 744 29.49 0.98 22.86
C GLU A 744 28.62 0.49 24.02
N GLU A 745 29.21 0.14 25.17
CA GLU A 745 28.42 -0.31 26.33
C GLU A 745 27.61 0.82 26.94
N GLY A 746 28.22 2.00 27.16
CA GLY A 746 27.53 3.17 27.70
C GLY A 746 26.48 3.73 26.73
N ALA A 747 26.78 3.73 25.43
CA ALA A 747 25.81 4.06 24.39
C ALA A 747 24.60 3.12 24.42
N GLY A 748 24.82 1.82 24.65
CA GLY A 748 23.75 0.84 24.77
C GLY A 748 22.79 1.12 25.93
N GLU A 749 23.30 1.47 27.12
CA GLU A 749 22.47 1.81 28.28
C GLU A 749 21.60 3.05 28.02
N VAL A 750 22.20 4.09 27.42
CA VAL A 750 21.49 5.33 27.07
C VAL A 750 20.45 5.06 25.97
N LEU A 751 20.81 4.31 24.92
CA LEU A 751 19.89 3.96 23.84
C LEU A 751 18.69 3.15 24.33
N THR A 752 18.88 2.23 25.27
CA THR A 752 17.76 1.50 25.89
C THR A 752 16.78 2.46 26.58
N GLY A 753 17.29 3.40 27.38
CA GLY A 753 16.44 4.42 28.02
C GLY A 753 15.72 5.31 26.99
N ILE A 754 16.42 5.72 25.93
CA ILE A 754 15.82 6.47 24.82
C ILE A 754 14.73 5.66 24.13
N TYR A 755 14.92 4.39 23.81
CA TYR A 755 13.88 3.58 23.15
C TYR A 755 12.70 3.29 24.07
N GLU A 756 12.92 3.11 25.37
CA GLU A 756 11.84 3.01 26.36
C GLU A 756 11.01 4.29 26.45
N ASN A 757 11.65 5.46 26.38
CA ASN A 757 10.97 6.75 26.44
C ASN A 757 10.36 7.19 25.10
N ALA A 758 10.98 6.83 23.98
CA ALA A 758 10.45 7.11 22.65
C ALA A 758 9.18 6.28 22.39
N GLY A 759 9.14 5.06 22.95
CA GLY A 759 7.97 4.20 22.83
C GLY A 759 7.59 4.02 21.35
N PRO A 760 6.36 4.36 20.95
CA PRO A 760 5.91 4.24 19.57
C PRO A 760 6.39 5.35 18.62
N HIS A 761 7.10 6.35 19.10
CA HIS A 761 7.54 7.51 18.31
C HIS A 761 8.95 7.34 17.72
N ILE A 762 9.29 6.10 17.35
CA ILE A 762 10.48 5.81 16.55
C ILE A 762 10.09 5.91 15.08
N GLU A 763 10.73 6.83 14.36
CA GLU A 763 10.39 7.19 12.99
C GLU A 763 11.32 6.57 11.95
N ASP A 764 10.80 6.32 10.76
CA ASP A 764 11.58 5.77 9.65
C ASP A 764 12.40 6.82 8.88
N SER A 765 12.13 8.12 9.06
CA SER A 765 12.74 9.22 8.29
C SER A 765 13.39 10.26 9.20
N GLY A 766 14.48 10.87 8.72
CA GLY A 766 15.22 11.93 9.42
C GLY A 766 14.39 13.17 9.77
N SER A 767 13.39 13.48 8.94
CA SER A 767 12.44 14.57 9.16
C SER A 767 11.18 14.16 9.96
N GLY A 768 11.03 12.88 10.28
CA GLY A 768 9.92 12.37 11.07
C GLY A 768 9.82 13.00 12.47
N PRO A 769 10.91 13.03 13.26
CA PRO A 769 10.89 13.60 14.60
C PRO A 769 10.48 15.07 14.64
N ILE A 770 11.01 15.92 13.75
CA ILE A 770 10.61 17.33 13.70
C ILE A 770 9.14 17.48 13.36
N LYS A 771 8.58 16.65 12.46
CA LYS A 771 7.15 16.70 12.11
C LYS A 771 6.25 16.31 13.30
N LYS A 772 6.69 15.39 14.17
CA LYS A 772 5.98 15.07 15.43
C LYS A 772 6.12 16.15 16.49
N VAL A 773 7.28 16.78 16.60
CA VAL A 773 7.50 17.93 17.50
C VAL A 773 6.66 19.12 17.04
N ARG A 774 6.65 19.42 15.73
CA ARG A 774 5.76 20.40 15.09
C ARG A 774 4.32 20.07 15.45
N SER A 775 3.82 18.86 15.17
CA SER A 775 2.42 18.51 15.42
C SER A 775 2.01 18.53 16.89
N GLY A 776 2.97 18.60 17.83
CA GLY A 776 2.73 18.57 19.27
C GLY A 776 2.35 17.18 19.78
N GLU A 777 2.74 16.14 19.05
CA GLU A 777 2.56 14.75 19.48
C GLU A 777 3.59 14.35 20.54
N VAL A 778 4.83 14.83 20.36
CA VAL A 778 5.95 14.70 21.29
C VAL A 778 6.53 16.07 21.62
N ALA A 779 7.22 16.18 22.74
CA ALA A 779 7.80 17.43 23.19
C ALA A 779 9.22 17.63 22.62
N ILE A 780 9.99 16.54 22.50
CA ILE A 780 11.39 16.56 22.08
C ILE A 780 11.58 15.58 20.92
N GLY A 781 12.45 15.91 19.97
CA GLY A 781 12.86 15.01 18.91
C GLY A 781 14.36 15.12 18.63
N PHE A 782 14.99 14.04 18.20
CA PHE A 782 16.33 14.11 17.61
C PHE A 782 16.21 14.08 16.09
N GLY A 783 16.67 15.14 15.42
CA GLY A 783 16.47 15.31 13.98
C GLY A 783 17.55 16.18 13.36
N LEU A 784 17.24 16.72 12.17
CA LEU A 784 18.17 17.56 11.42
C LEU A 784 18.13 19.01 11.93
N ARG A 785 19.30 19.57 12.24
CA ARG A 785 19.44 20.89 12.86
C ARG A 785 18.83 22.02 12.02
N HIS A 786 19.11 22.04 10.72
CA HIS A 786 18.69 23.14 9.84
C HIS A 786 17.17 23.34 9.79
N GLN A 787 16.40 22.25 9.81
CA GLN A 787 14.94 22.30 9.82
C GLN A 787 14.40 22.97 11.09
N ALA A 788 15.05 22.75 12.24
CA ALA A 788 14.66 23.37 13.50
C ALA A 788 15.04 24.85 13.58
N VAL A 789 16.14 25.26 12.94
CA VAL A 789 16.54 26.67 12.83
C VAL A 789 15.51 27.44 12.00
N GLU A 790 15.11 26.90 10.84
CA GLU A 790 14.09 27.51 9.98
C GLU A 790 12.74 27.64 10.70
N ASP A 791 12.32 26.60 11.42
CA ASP A 791 11.07 26.64 12.20
C ASP A 791 11.07 27.75 13.24
N LYS A 792 12.18 27.93 13.95
CA LYS A 792 12.35 28.99 14.94
C LYS A 792 12.29 30.37 14.28
N GLU A 793 12.91 30.53 13.11
CA GLU A 793 12.88 31.79 12.35
C GLU A 793 11.49 32.12 11.78
N SER A 794 10.73 31.10 11.38
CA SER A 794 9.33 31.24 10.93
C SER A 794 8.35 31.62 12.06
N GLY A 795 8.81 31.60 13.31
CA GLY A 795 8.03 31.98 14.51
C GLY A 795 7.16 30.85 15.06
N MET A 796 7.40 29.60 14.67
CA MET A 796 6.77 28.44 15.30
C MET A 796 7.28 28.24 16.73
N PRO A 797 6.50 27.58 17.63
CA PRO A 797 6.91 27.32 19.01
C PRO A 797 7.99 26.23 19.13
N ILE A 798 8.99 26.27 18.25
CA ILE A 798 10.06 25.29 18.12
C ILE A 798 11.39 25.96 18.48
N ASP A 799 12.20 25.24 19.25
CA ASP A 799 13.58 25.61 19.53
C ASP A 799 14.50 24.41 19.26
N TYR A 800 15.81 24.63 19.25
CA TYR A 800 16.82 23.61 19.02
C TYR A 800 17.93 23.69 20.07
N ILE A 801 18.53 22.54 20.36
CA ILE A 801 19.61 22.39 21.34
C ILE A 801 20.72 21.58 20.68
N ASP A 802 21.92 22.18 20.67
CA ASP A 802 23.13 21.52 20.18
C ASP A 802 23.68 20.62 21.30
N PRO A 803 23.70 19.29 21.12
CA PRO A 803 24.03 18.34 22.18
C PRO A 803 25.51 18.41 22.57
N VAL A 804 25.80 18.29 23.86
CA VAL A 804 27.17 18.31 24.40
C VAL A 804 28.05 17.16 23.88
N GLU A 805 27.44 16.02 23.53
CA GLU A 805 28.11 14.88 22.90
C GLU A 805 28.67 15.23 21.51
N GLY A 806 28.14 16.27 20.87
CA GLY A 806 28.58 16.82 19.59
C GLY A 806 27.54 16.72 18.49
N ASN A 807 27.54 17.71 17.60
CA ASN A 807 26.79 17.71 16.35
C ASN A 807 27.58 16.92 15.31
N PHE A 808 27.23 15.64 15.13
CA PHE A 808 27.81 14.82 14.07
C PHE A 808 27.19 15.16 12.72
N SER A 809 28.02 15.11 11.67
CA SER A 809 27.62 15.42 10.30
C SER A 809 27.71 14.22 9.36
N LEU A 810 26.74 14.07 8.47
CA LEU A 810 26.78 13.17 7.32
C LEU A 810 26.71 13.97 6.02
N THR A 811 27.45 13.51 5.01
CA THR A 811 27.41 14.10 3.67
C THR A 811 26.59 13.23 2.74
N GLU A 812 25.74 13.87 1.94
CA GLU A 812 25.15 13.25 0.76
C GLU A 812 25.86 13.77 -0.47
N SER A 813 26.04 12.88 -1.43
CA SER A 813 26.87 13.12 -2.60
C SER A 813 26.12 12.71 -3.85
N VAL A 814 26.46 13.36 -4.96
CA VAL A 814 26.00 13.00 -6.29
C VAL A 814 27.00 12.05 -6.95
N ALA A 815 26.50 11.01 -7.60
CA ALA A 815 27.27 10.06 -8.41
C ALA A 815 26.51 9.66 -9.67
N VAL A 816 27.22 9.34 -10.74
CA VAL A 816 26.67 8.89 -12.03
C VAL A 816 26.88 7.39 -12.16
N ILE A 817 25.83 6.66 -12.56
CA ILE A 817 25.88 5.21 -12.74
C ILE A 817 26.58 4.89 -14.05
N ASP A 818 27.59 4.01 -14.01
CA ASP A 818 28.24 3.48 -15.21
C ASP A 818 27.43 2.30 -15.77
N LYS A 819 26.71 2.57 -16.86
CA LYS A 819 25.99 1.57 -17.66
C LYS A 819 26.75 1.21 -18.94
N GLU A 820 28.07 1.36 -18.92
CA GLU A 820 28.97 1.15 -20.05
C GLU A 820 28.55 1.94 -21.31
N LYS A 821 27.92 1.26 -22.28
CA LYS A 821 27.48 1.85 -23.56
C LYS A 821 26.13 2.54 -23.47
N ASP A 822 25.36 2.24 -22.44
CA ASP A 822 24.01 2.75 -22.22
C ASP A 822 24.00 3.91 -21.21
N THR A 823 25.17 4.38 -20.75
CA THR A 823 25.31 5.54 -19.86
C THR A 823 24.78 6.80 -20.56
N ASN A 824 23.76 7.43 -19.97
CA ASN A 824 23.17 8.64 -20.53
C ASN A 824 24.16 9.82 -20.39
N PRO A 825 24.65 10.41 -21.50
CA PRO A 825 25.65 11.48 -21.42
C PRO A 825 25.14 12.72 -20.69
N LYS A 826 23.82 12.96 -20.69
CA LYS A 826 23.22 14.09 -19.96
C LYS A 826 23.30 13.93 -18.44
N ALA A 827 23.45 12.71 -17.92
CA ALA A 827 23.57 12.48 -16.48
C ALA A 827 24.82 13.19 -15.92
N MET A 828 25.94 13.16 -16.65
CA MET A 828 27.17 13.84 -16.25
C MET A 828 27.00 15.36 -16.23
N GLU A 829 26.39 15.93 -17.27
CA GLU A 829 26.11 17.37 -17.35
C GLU A 829 25.15 17.83 -16.23
N MET A 830 24.15 17.01 -15.90
CA MET A 830 23.23 17.29 -14.79
C MET A 830 23.94 17.22 -13.43
N ALA A 831 24.84 16.25 -13.23
CA ALA A 831 25.65 16.16 -12.01
C ALA A 831 26.53 17.42 -11.85
N GLU A 832 27.16 17.89 -12.93
CA GLU A 832 27.94 19.12 -12.93
C GLU A 832 27.08 20.34 -12.60
N CYS A 833 25.89 20.45 -13.21
CA CYS A 833 24.95 21.54 -12.93
C CYS A 833 24.52 21.55 -11.45
N ILE A 834 24.19 20.40 -10.86
CA ILE A 834 23.82 20.28 -9.44
C ILE A 834 24.96 20.78 -8.55
N VAL A 835 26.19 20.34 -8.81
CA VAL A 835 27.36 20.70 -7.99
C VAL A 835 27.76 22.17 -8.16
N LYS A 836 27.76 22.71 -9.38
CA LYS A 836 28.27 24.07 -9.62
C LYS A 836 27.23 25.16 -9.40
N ASN A 837 25.97 24.89 -9.76
CA ASN A 837 24.92 25.91 -9.75
C ASN A 837 23.95 25.73 -8.58
N GLY A 838 23.74 24.49 -8.10
CA GLY A 838 22.78 24.21 -7.04
C GLY A 838 23.29 24.49 -5.63
N ARG A 839 24.61 24.53 -5.43
CA ARG A 839 25.22 24.77 -4.11
C ARG A 839 24.81 26.10 -3.48
N ALA A 840 24.60 27.16 -4.25
CA ALA A 840 24.21 28.46 -3.70
C ALA A 840 22.82 28.44 -3.04
N GLU A 841 21.88 27.68 -3.59
CA GLU A 841 20.55 27.50 -3.02
C GLU A 841 20.55 26.45 -1.91
N LEU A 842 21.25 25.32 -2.12
CA LEU A 842 21.42 24.30 -1.10
C LEU A 842 22.11 24.82 0.15
N LEU A 843 23.02 25.79 0.06
CA LEU A 843 23.65 26.43 1.23
C LEU A 843 22.69 27.29 2.06
N GLN A 844 21.58 27.75 1.49
CA GLN A 844 20.57 28.49 2.26
C GLN A 844 19.77 27.53 3.15
N ILE A 845 19.65 26.27 2.73
CA ILE A 845 18.87 25.23 3.41
C ILE A 845 19.78 24.36 4.30
N TYR A 846 20.93 23.93 3.76
CA TYR A 846 21.98 23.13 4.39
C TYR A 846 23.24 23.99 4.53
N PRO A 847 23.36 24.74 5.63
CA PRO A 847 24.31 25.85 5.71
C PRO A 847 25.77 25.44 5.89
N ASN A 848 26.04 24.15 6.02
CA ASN A 848 27.39 23.64 6.19
C ASN A 848 28.20 23.72 4.88
N PRO A 849 29.38 24.36 4.91
CA PRO A 849 30.22 24.49 3.73
C PRO A 849 30.88 23.15 3.39
N LEU A 850 30.91 22.84 2.10
CA LEU A 850 31.50 21.62 1.52
C LEU A 850 32.66 21.94 0.56
N TYR A 851 32.66 23.14 -0.03
CA TYR A 851 33.65 23.58 -1.01
C TYR A 851 34.48 24.78 -0.53
N GLU A 852 35.71 24.91 -1.05
CA GLU A 852 36.57 26.03 -0.74
C GLU A 852 35.93 27.36 -1.14
N GLY A 853 35.79 28.28 -0.19
CA GLY A 853 35.19 29.61 -0.41
C GLY A 853 33.71 29.72 -0.01
N GLU A 854 33.05 28.62 0.35
CA GLU A 854 31.72 28.65 0.98
C GLU A 854 31.82 29.07 2.45
N THR A 855 30.85 29.84 2.95
CA THR A 855 30.81 30.29 4.34
C THR A 855 29.41 30.16 4.93
N ALA A 856 29.29 29.57 6.12
CA ALA A 856 28.06 29.52 6.90
C ALA A 856 27.89 30.79 7.75
N GLU A 857 26.71 31.41 7.73
CA GLU A 857 26.41 32.58 8.56
C GLU A 857 26.02 32.20 10.00
N GLY A 858 26.68 32.81 11.00
CA GLY A 858 26.25 32.92 12.41
C GLY A 858 25.42 31.76 12.99
N LEU A 859 24.09 31.97 13.07
CA LEU A 859 23.10 31.06 13.69
C LEU A 859 23.11 29.64 13.12
N ASN A 860 23.58 29.48 11.89
CA ASN A 860 23.64 28.22 11.18
C ASN A 860 24.86 27.36 11.52
N GLN A 861 25.83 27.90 12.27
CA GLN A 861 26.95 27.11 12.78
C GLN A 861 26.52 26.37 14.06
N SER A 862 26.77 25.07 14.11
CA SER A 862 26.57 24.27 15.32
C SER A 862 27.56 24.65 16.42
N ALA A 863 27.13 24.50 17.67
CA ALA A 863 27.98 24.79 18.83
C ALA A 863 29.13 23.77 19.00
N TYR A 864 28.90 22.50 18.62
CA TYR A 864 29.84 21.39 18.86
C TYR A 864 30.07 20.52 17.62
N PRO A 865 30.54 21.05 16.48
CA PRO A 865 30.74 20.26 15.26
C PRO A 865 31.76 19.13 15.48
N LYS A 866 31.38 17.89 15.17
CA LYS A 866 32.24 16.69 15.24
C LYS A 866 32.08 15.80 14.00
N THR A 867 33.13 15.05 13.69
CA THR A 867 33.12 13.97 12.68
C THR A 867 33.48 12.65 13.36
N PHE A 868 32.93 11.53 12.86
CA PHE A 868 33.25 10.21 13.41
C PHE A 868 34.70 9.83 13.11
N GLY A 869 35.38 9.22 14.08
CA GLY A 869 36.82 8.93 14.00
C GLY A 869 37.18 7.76 13.08
N GLU A 870 36.23 6.88 12.81
CA GLU A 870 36.38 5.74 11.89
C GLU A 870 35.69 6.04 10.54
N PRO A 871 36.18 5.46 9.43
CA PRO A 871 35.47 5.53 8.16
C PRO A 871 34.06 4.95 8.29
N LEU A 872 33.08 5.68 7.79
CA LEU A 872 31.70 5.25 7.76
C LEU A 872 31.54 4.19 6.65
N THR A 873 31.40 2.92 7.04
CA THR A 873 31.23 1.78 6.12
C THR A 873 29.93 1.02 6.39
N ALA A 874 29.49 0.20 5.43
CA ALA A 874 28.33 -0.70 5.62
C ALA A 874 28.53 -1.68 6.79
N GLU A 875 29.75 -2.19 7.02
CA GLU A 875 30.07 -3.08 8.14
C GLU A 875 29.91 -2.36 9.50
N LEU A 876 30.35 -1.11 9.59
CA LEU A 876 30.15 -0.30 10.79
C LEU A 876 28.67 -0.01 11.04
N LEU A 877 27.91 0.26 9.98
CA LEU A 877 26.46 0.44 10.07
C LEU A 877 25.78 -0.83 10.59
N GLU A 878 26.15 -2.00 10.08
CA GLU A 878 25.61 -3.30 10.55
C GLU A 878 25.89 -3.51 12.04
N ARG A 879 27.12 -3.25 12.50
CA ARG A 879 27.48 -3.33 13.92
C ARG A 879 26.67 -2.38 14.80
N HIS A 880 26.43 -1.15 14.35
CA HIS A 880 25.61 -0.18 15.09
C HIS A 880 24.11 -0.53 15.03
N GLN A 881 23.64 -1.16 13.95
CA GLN A 881 22.28 -1.72 13.87
C GLN A 881 22.08 -2.85 14.86
N GLU A 882 23.04 -3.77 14.99
CA GLU A 882 23.01 -4.82 16.01
C GLU A 882 23.05 -4.25 17.44
N LEU A 883 23.80 -3.18 17.67
CA LEU A 883 23.77 -2.46 18.96
C LEU A 883 22.37 -1.91 19.23
N SER A 884 21.79 -1.16 18.29
CA SER A 884 20.45 -0.59 18.41
C SER A 884 19.38 -1.66 18.66
N GLU A 885 19.41 -2.76 17.91
CA GLU A 885 18.47 -3.87 18.05
C GLU A 885 18.61 -4.64 19.37
N ARG A 886 19.80 -4.67 19.96
CA ARG A 886 19.99 -5.22 21.32
C ARG A 886 19.37 -4.33 22.40
N CYS A 887 19.20 -3.04 22.12
CA CYS A 887 18.69 -2.05 23.06
C CYS A 887 17.16 -1.90 23.04
N ARG A 888 16.50 -2.40 21.98
CA ARG A 888 15.04 -2.58 21.87
C ARG A 888 14.59 -3.84 22.61
#